data_AF-A0AAE8SYZ8-F1
#
_entry.id   AF-A0AAE8SYZ8-F1
#
_cell.length_a   1.000
_cell.length_b   1.000
_cell.length_c   1.000
_cell.angle_alpha   90.00
_cell.angle_beta   90.00
_cell.angle_gamma   90.00
#
_symmetry.space_group_name_H-M   'P 1'
#
loop_
_entity.id
_entity.type
_entity.pdbx_description
1 polymer ?
#
loop_
_entity_poly.entity_id
_entity_poly.type
_entity_poly.pdbx_seq_one_letter_code
_entity_poly.pdbx_strand_id
1 'polypeptide(L)'
;MPTLDVSELNIVLAVLGAFTALYGIISIKIKRVWYLGEALPAVLFGTILGPVAAKFIDSERWGSASPGQTPAITLVRTYMRVMIGVQLVIAGFQLPAKYQLTRWKEMAICLLPVMTSMWLCTTLCMLATIPKLTLLAALVIGSCVTCTDPILSQAIAKGPFADKYVARELREIISSEAGANDGFGFPFLMLAVYLIRHADLPGAGEEVVGVGGGGVVSRAVGLIARSGEVGRLGGGVGKAMSEWFLETWLYIVLLSVVYGTVVGYGGGKAIKYCLRRKWIDEESYLLFPTALGLFLIGTCGAIGTDDLLACFVAGCALNWDGEYLAETERRHDEVNSCVDVLLNFGGFMYIGTVMPWSEFHQPDITGITYGRLIGLGFLVILFRRVPTILAFYKLMPNVCKNYKEALFMGYFGPIGAGAVFYVEHAHHLFPELGEGDQEETDLVRAMRPVVYFLVLFSIVVHGLSIPALDVIYRYMGVKPIQEDAVELRRASIRVVTPVNAVEGDKDTFIAYNRFSRPDFGNFSLPGGGAVVYKKIPVKKPGPDEVLIHVKYSGVCHTDLHAVMGDWPLKTKLPLVGGHEGAGVVVARGELVKDIEIGDHAGIKWLNGSCLTCSYCEAAYEPLCPHVLLSGYTVDGSFQQYAIAKAAHVARIPKSLSLEAVAPVLCAGITVYKGLKESEARPGQTVAIVGAGGGLGTMALQYAKAMGLQTIAIDSGEDKKKACKELGAESFVDFKTSSDLVEDVKAASWDGLGPDAVILLAVSEGPFQQAAAYVRPGGTVICIGLPAHAYLKAPVFDTVIKMITIKGSYVGNRRDTAEAIDFFARGLIKQPYKVVGLSELQSVFDKMAKMGIVGRYVVDTSR
;
A
#
# COMPACT_ATOMS: atom_id res chain seq x y z
N MET A 1 -39.30 43.57 1.71
CA MET A 1 -39.72 42.18 1.47
C MET A 1 -38.47 41.39 1.15
N PRO A 2 -38.24 40.18 1.72
CA PRO A 2 -37.13 39.35 1.26
C PRO A 2 -37.40 38.98 -0.21
N THR A 3 -36.65 39.59 -1.11
CA THR A 3 -36.72 39.27 -2.54
C THR A 3 -36.01 37.95 -2.74
N LEU A 4 -36.69 36.99 -3.36
CA LEU A 4 -36.08 35.73 -3.75
C LEU A 4 -35.01 36.03 -4.81
N ASP A 5 -33.74 36.03 -4.42
CA ASP A 5 -32.62 36.26 -5.35
C ASP A 5 -32.30 34.95 -6.08
N VAL A 6 -33.00 34.75 -7.20
CA VAL A 6 -32.85 33.61 -8.11
C VAL A 6 -31.65 33.86 -9.03
N SER A 7 -30.48 34.07 -8.45
CA SER A 7 -29.24 34.09 -9.22
C SER A 7 -28.95 32.68 -9.77
N GLU A 8 -28.37 32.61 -10.96
CA GLU A 8 -28.01 31.32 -11.59
C GLU A 8 -27.02 30.53 -10.71
N LEU A 9 -26.14 31.24 -9.99
CA LEU A 9 -25.25 30.64 -8.99
C LEU A 9 -26.04 29.96 -7.85
N ASN A 10 -27.06 30.63 -7.31
CA ASN A 10 -27.88 30.08 -6.23
C ASN A 10 -28.65 28.84 -6.66
N ILE A 11 -29.19 28.83 -7.89
CA ILE A 11 -29.86 27.65 -8.48
C ILE A 11 -28.90 26.47 -8.52
N VAL A 12 -27.66 26.69 -8.94
CA VAL A 12 -26.71 25.60 -9.19
C VAL A 12 -26.13 25.05 -7.91
N LEU A 13 -25.82 25.91 -6.94
CA LEU A 13 -25.43 25.46 -5.61
C LEU A 13 -26.56 24.66 -4.95
N ALA A 14 -27.82 25.09 -5.11
CA ALA A 14 -28.97 24.36 -4.58
C ALA A 14 -29.15 23.00 -5.25
N VAL A 15 -29.04 22.93 -6.57
CA VAL A 15 -29.22 21.70 -7.36
C VAL A 15 -28.07 20.71 -7.15
N LEU A 16 -26.81 21.18 -7.20
CA LEU A 16 -25.63 20.37 -6.91
C LEU A 16 -25.66 19.84 -5.47
N GLY A 17 -26.03 20.70 -4.51
CA GLY A 17 -26.17 20.33 -3.10
C GLY A 17 -27.26 19.29 -2.88
N ALA A 18 -28.44 19.47 -3.49
CA ALA A 18 -29.55 18.53 -3.40
C ALA A 18 -29.19 17.16 -4.01
N PHE A 19 -28.55 17.16 -5.18
CA PHE A 19 -28.06 15.93 -5.82
C PHE A 19 -27.05 15.19 -4.94
N THR A 20 -26.05 15.89 -4.42
CA THR A 20 -25.00 15.30 -3.59
C THR A 20 -25.60 14.69 -2.31
N ALA A 21 -26.57 15.38 -1.68
CA ALA A 21 -27.27 14.87 -0.51
C ALA A 21 -28.09 13.61 -0.82
N LEU A 22 -28.89 13.61 -1.90
CA LEU A 22 -29.71 12.47 -2.31
C LEU A 22 -28.86 11.26 -2.73
N TYR A 23 -27.80 11.51 -3.50
CA TYR A 23 -26.86 10.48 -3.92
C TYR A 23 -26.16 9.88 -2.69
N GLY A 24 -25.73 10.71 -1.74
CA GLY A 24 -25.08 10.27 -0.50
C GLY A 24 -25.87 9.21 0.26
N ILE A 25 -27.20 9.39 0.37
CA ILE A 25 -28.11 8.46 1.08
C ILE A 25 -28.15 7.07 0.43
N ILE A 26 -28.06 6.99 -0.90
CA ILE A 26 -28.21 5.73 -1.67
C ILE A 26 -26.85 5.21 -2.20
N SER A 27 -25.77 5.93 -1.93
CA SER A 27 -24.42 5.72 -2.51
C SER A 27 -23.93 4.28 -2.39
N ILE A 28 -24.15 3.61 -1.26
CA ILE A 28 -23.75 2.21 -1.04
C ILE A 28 -24.46 1.25 -2.01
N LYS A 29 -25.75 1.47 -2.26
CA LYS A 29 -26.53 0.61 -3.17
C LYS A 29 -26.05 0.78 -4.61
N ILE A 30 -25.77 2.01 -5.03
CA ILE A 30 -25.27 2.32 -6.37
C ILE A 30 -23.88 1.73 -6.59
N LYS A 31 -22.95 1.96 -5.66
CA LYS A 31 -21.54 1.55 -5.80
C LYS A 31 -21.31 0.05 -5.56
N ARG A 32 -21.92 -0.55 -4.53
CA ARG A 32 -21.62 -1.94 -4.13
C ARG A 32 -22.61 -2.99 -4.64
N VAL A 33 -23.88 -2.62 -4.84
CA VAL A 33 -24.89 -3.57 -5.33
C VAL A 33 -25.00 -3.48 -6.84
N TRP A 34 -25.06 -2.26 -7.38
CA TRP A 34 -25.21 -2.05 -8.82
C TRP A 34 -23.89 -1.86 -9.57
N TYR A 35 -22.75 -1.75 -8.88
CA TYR A 35 -21.41 -1.54 -9.47
C TYR A 35 -21.36 -0.39 -10.50
N LEU A 36 -22.20 0.63 -10.30
CA LEU A 36 -22.28 1.80 -11.16
C LEU A 36 -21.28 2.86 -10.67
N GLY A 37 -20.44 3.36 -11.57
CA GLY A 37 -19.54 4.47 -11.30
C GLY A 37 -20.28 5.80 -11.08
N GLU A 38 -19.59 6.78 -10.52
CA GLU A 38 -20.13 8.13 -10.21
C GLU A 38 -20.46 8.96 -11.46
N ALA A 39 -19.72 8.74 -12.55
CA ALA A 39 -19.84 9.51 -13.78
C ALA A 39 -21.21 9.35 -14.47
N LEU A 40 -21.73 8.11 -14.57
CA LEU A 40 -22.96 7.86 -15.33
C LEU A 40 -24.20 8.53 -14.68
N PRO A 41 -24.46 8.37 -13.35
CA PRO A 41 -25.54 9.10 -12.69
C PRO A 41 -25.38 10.62 -12.76
N ALA A 42 -24.15 11.13 -12.64
CA ALA A 42 -23.86 12.56 -12.69
C ALA A 42 -24.16 13.15 -14.09
N VAL A 43 -23.69 12.50 -15.17
CA VAL A 43 -24.00 12.93 -16.54
C VAL A 43 -25.51 12.87 -16.79
N LEU A 44 -26.19 11.77 -16.43
CA LEU A 44 -27.64 11.65 -16.62
C LEU A 44 -28.41 12.77 -15.93
N PHE A 45 -28.07 13.06 -14.66
CA PHE A 45 -28.69 14.15 -13.92
C PHE A 45 -28.38 15.51 -14.55
N GLY A 46 -27.14 15.74 -14.99
CA GLY A 46 -26.74 16.94 -15.73
C GLY A 46 -27.52 17.12 -17.04
N THR A 47 -27.74 16.05 -17.80
CA THR A 47 -28.52 16.11 -19.05
C THR A 47 -30.01 16.42 -18.82
N ILE A 48 -30.58 15.95 -17.72
CA ILE A 48 -31.98 16.27 -17.31
C ILE A 48 -32.09 17.75 -16.91
N LEU A 49 -31.07 18.29 -16.25
CA LEU A 49 -31.05 19.69 -15.82
C LEU A 49 -30.65 20.67 -16.92
N GLY A 50 -29.93 20.19 -17.93
CA GLY A 50 -29.47 20.93 -19.07
C GLY A 50 -30.60 21.39 -20.01
N PRO A 51 -30.24 21.87 -21.21
CA PRO A 51 -31.15 22.59 -22.11
C PRO A 51 -32.33 21.75 -22.65
N VAL A 52 -32.29 20.42 -22.48
CA VAL A 52 -33.23 19.46 -23.10
C VAL A 52 -34.51 19.22 -22.29
N ALA A 53 -34.49 19.24 -20.95
CA ALA A 53 -35.68 18.88 -20.15
C ALA A 53 -36.18 19.97 -19.18
N ALA A 54 -35.31 20.68 -18.46
CA ALA A 54 -35.75 21.65 -17.44
C ALA A 54 -35.32 23.12 -17.68
N LYS A 55 -34.31 23.38 -18.54
CA LYS A 55 -33.79 24.73 -18.87
C LYS A 55 -33.45 25.62 -17.66
N PHE A 56 -33.09 25.03 -16.52
CA PHE A 56 -32.69 25.78 -15.33
C PHE A 56 -31.22 26.25 -15.36
N ILE A 57 -30.40 25.67 -16.23
CA ILE A 57 -28.96 25.96 -16.37
C ILE A 57 -28.66 26.17 -17.85
N ASP A 58 -28.27 27.39 -18.23
CA ASP A 58 -27.88 27.76 -19.59
C ASP A 58 -26.38 28.10 -19.60
N SER A 59 -25.56 27.22 -20.16
CA SER A 59 -24.10 27.31 -20.09
C SER A 59 -23.51 28.43 -20.95
N GLU A 60 -24.24 28.91 -21.95
CA GLU A 60 -23.80 30.03 -22.80
C GLU A 60 -23.91 31.39 -22.09
N ARG A 61 -24.76 31.48 -21.05
CA ARG A 61 -24.89 32.69 -20.22
C ARG A 61 -23.82 32.81 -19.14
N TRP A 62 -23.15 31.72 -18.80
CA TRP A 62 -22.15 31.61 -17.72
C TRP A 62 -20.76 32.07 -18.13
N GLY A 63 -20.69 33.24 -18.75
CA GLY A 63 -19.45 33.78 -19.29
C GLY A 63 -19.63 34.94 -20.27
N SER A 64 -20.84 35.49 -20.42
CA SER A 64 -21.03 36.71 -21.21
C SER A 64 -20.34 37.89 -20.53
N ALA A 65 -19.08 38.09 -20.90
CA ALA A 65 -18.32 39.26 -20.57
C ALA A 65 -19.08 40.52 -21.01
N SER A 66 -19.04 41.57 -20.19
CA SER A 66 -19.36 42.91 -20.68
C SER A 66 -18.41 43.26 -21.85
N PRO A 67 -18.85 44.04 -22.85
CA PRO A 67 -18.04 44.33 -24.04
C PRO A 67 -16.66 44.92 -23.63
N GLY A 68 -15.57 44.21 -23.92
CA GLY A 68 -14.19 44.65 -23.66
C GLY A 68 -13.38 43.84 -22.63
N GLN A 69 -13.97 42.86 -21.92
CA GLN A 69 -13.18 41.84 -21.22
C GLN A 69 -12.92 40.66 -22.18
N THR A 70 -11.66 40.23 -22.30
CA THR A 70 -11.31 38.94 -22.92
C THR A 70 -12.22 37.87 -22.33
N PRO A 71 -12.89 37.03 -23.15
CA PRO A 71 -13.85 36.05 -22.67
C PRO A 71 -13.19 35.27 -21.54
N ALA A 72 -13.68 35.49 -20.33
CA ALA A 72 -13.13 34.90 -19.13
C ALA A 72 -13.25 33.39 -19.32
N ILE A 73 -12.08 32.77 -19.53
CA ILE A 73 -11.77 31.34 -19.45
C ILE A 73 -13.04 30.55 -19.14
N THR A 74 -13.67 29.99 -20.18
CA THR A 74 -14.96 29.29 -20.07
C THR A 74 -14.97 28.48 -18.79
N LEU A 75 -15.97 28.70 -17.91
CA LEU A 75 -16.01 28.09 -16.56
C LEU A 75 -15.74 26.58 -16.62
N VAL A 76 -16.16 25.94 -17.72
CA VAL A 76 -15.83 24.56 -18.15
C VAL A 76 -14.33 24.26 -18.07
N ARG A 77 -13.51 25.06 -18.76
CA ARG A 77 -12.07 24.85 -18.93
C ARG A 77 -11.35 24.96 -17.60
N THR A 78 -11.67 25.98 -16.81
CA THR A 78 -11.06 26.16 -15.49
C THR A 78 -11.45 25.02 -14.54
N TYR A 79 -12.72 24.62 -14.55
CA TYR A 79 -13.21 23.56 -13.68
C TYR A 79 -12.64 22.18 -14.04
N MET A 80 -12.66 21.79 -15.33
CA MET A 80 -12.10 20.51 -15.79
C MET A 80 -10.61 20.40 -15.52
N ARG A 81 -9.88 21.50 -15.75
CA ARG A 81 -8.45 21.61 -15.46
C ARG A 81 -8.15 21.38 -13.98
N VAL A 82 -8.94 22.00 -13.09
CA VAL A 82 -8.81 21.81 -11.63
C VAL A 82 -9.14 20.37 -11.22
N MET A 83 -10.26 19.81 -11.71
CA MET A 83 -10.67 18.44 -11.42
C MET A 83 -9.57 17.43 -11.80
N ILE A 84 -9.11 17.46 -13.04
CA ILE A 84 -8.09 16.53 -13.54
C ILE A 84 -6.78 16.73 -12.80
N GLY A 85 -6.31 17.97 -12.64
CA GLY A 85 -5.02 18.23 -12.01
C GLY A 85 -4.95 17.76 -10.55
N VAL A 86 -6.01 17.98 -9.75
CA VAL A 86 -6.08 17.45 -8.36
C VAL A 86 -6.05 15.92 -8.36
N GLN A 87 -6.81 15.29 -9.26
CA GLN A 87 -6.88 13.83 -9.35
C GLN A 87 -5.59 13.19 -9.83
N LEU A 88 -4.83 13.86 -10.70
CA LEU A 88 -3.53 13.40 -11.15
C LEU A 88 -2.51 13.41 -10.00
N VAL A 89 -2.54 14.40 -9.12
CA VAL A 89 -1.71 14.37 -7.89
C VAL A 89 -2.12 13.19 -7.01
N ILE A 90 -3.43 12.98 -6.81
CA ILE A 90 -3.95 11.88 -6.00
C ILE A 90 -3.53 10.52 -6.57
N ALA A 91 -3.67 10.33 -7.88
CA ALA A 91 -3.23 9.13 -8.59
C ALA A 91 -1.73 8.89 -8.40
N GLY A 92 -0.92 9.96 -8.48
CA GLY A 92 0.53 9.88 -8.40
C GLY A 92 1.05 9.42 -7.03
N PHE A 93 0.51 9.91 -5.92
CA PHE A 93 1.01 9.55 -4.58
C PHE A 93 0.52 8.18 -4.10
N GLN A 94 -0.60 7.68 -4.65
CA GLN A 94 -1.16 6.38 -4.29
C GLN A 94 -0.43 5.20 -4.96
N LEU A 95 0.39 5.47 -5.98
CA LEU A 95 1.28 4.47 -6.55
C LEU A 95 2.37 4.05 -5.53
N PRO A 96 2.86 2.80 -5.61
CA PRO A 96 3.97 2.34 -4.77
C PRO A 96 5.22 3.24 -4.88
N ALA A 97 6.09 3.21 -3.86
CA ALA A 97 7.30 4.02 -3.90
C ALA A 97 8.17 3.65 -5.11
N LYS A 98 8.74 4.67 -5.75
CA LYS A 98 9.62 4.52 -6.93
C LYS A 98 9.00 3.70 -8.07
N TYR A 99 7.67 3.59 -8.15
CA TYR A 99 6.99 2.75 -9.13
C TYR A 99 7.47 3.01 -10.56
N GLN A 100 7.61 4.29 -10.92
CA GLN A 100 8.06 4.69 -12.27
C GLN A 100 9.50 4.27 -12.58
N LEU A 101 10.38 4.11 -11.59
CA LEU A 101 11.72 3.56 -11.79
C LEU A 101 11.69 2.04 -11.87
N THR A 102 10.85 1.39 -11.07
CA THR A 102 10.74 -0.08 -11.04
C THR A 102 10.11 -0.64 -12.32
N ARG A 103 9.15 0.08 -12.91
CA ARG A 103 8.33 -0.34 -14.08
C ARG A 103 8.48 0.58 -15.30
N TRP A 104 9.65 1.22 -15.46
CA TRP A 104 9.89 2.19 -16.52
C TRP A 104 9.73 1.61 -17.94
N LYS A 105 10.02 0.32 -18.13
CA LYS A 105 9.93 -0.34 -19.45
C LYS A 105 8.48 -0.50 -19.88
N GLU A 106 7.65 -1.01 -18.97
CA GLU A 106 6.22 -1.23 -19.20
C GLU A 106 5.52 0.11 -19.45
N MET A 107 5.88 1.15 -18.68
CA MET A 107 5.32 2.48 -18.88
C MET A 107 5.79 3.13 -20.19
N ALA A 108 7.06 2.98 -20.58
CA ALA A 108 7.55 3.47 -21.87
C ALA A 108 6.82 2.80 -23.06
N ILE A 109 6.47 1.52 -22.95
CA ILE A 109 5.67 0.82 -23.98
C ILE A 109 4.25 1.39 -24.06
N CYS A 110 3.62 1.72 -22.92
CA CYS A 110 2.28 2.29 -22.91
C CYS A 110 2.26 3.72 -23.48
N LEU A 111 3.21 4.57 -23.07
CA LEU A 111 3.24 5.99 -23.44
C LEU A 111 3.74 6.25 -24.87
N LEU A 112 4.61 5.40 -25.43
CA LEU A 112 5.21 5.65 -26.74
C LEU A 112 4.51 4.86 -27.86
N PRO A 113 4.77 3.54 -28.04
CA PRO A 113 4.20 2.80 -29.18
C PRO A 113 2.70 2.59 -29.06
N VAL A 114 2.18 2.35 -27.85
CA VAL A 114 0.73 2.11 -27.67
C VAL A 114 -0.06 3.38 -27.93
N MET A 115 0.32 4.50 -27.31
CA MET A 115 -0.38 5.78 -27.50
C MET A 115 -0.26 6.32 -28.94
N THR A 116 0.90 6.18 -29.59
CA THR A 116 1.06 6.57 -31.00
C THR A 116 0.14 5.75 -31.92
N SER A 117 0.03 4.44 -31.65
CA SER A 117 -0.88 3.57 -32.41
C SER A 117 -2.34 3.92 -32.15
N MET A 118 -2.72 4.23 -30.90
CA MET A 118 -4.07 4.68 -30.55
C MET A 118 -4.46 5.93 -31.33
N TRP A 119 -3.56 6.91 -31.41
CA TRP A 119 -3.77 8.15 -32.15
C TRP A 119 -4.04 7.88 -33.63
N LEU A 120 -3.14 7.13 -34.29
CA LEU A 120 -3.27 6.81 -35.71
C LEU A 120 -4.51 5.97 -36.02
N CYS A 121 -4.80 4.94 -35.22
CA CYS A 121 -6.00 4.12 -35.39
C CYS A 121 -7.28 4.94 -35.22
N THR A 122 -7.31 5.85 -34.24
CA THR A 122 -8.47 6.72 -34.01
C THR A 122 -8.68 7.69 -35.19
N THR A 123 -7.61 8.27 -35.73
CA THR A 123 -7.65 9.08 -36.95
C THR A 123 -8.16 8.29 -38.16
N LEU A 124 -7.72 7.04 -38.34
CA LEU A 124 -8.22 6.17 -39.41
C LEU A 124 -9.70 5.84 -39.26
N CYS A 125 -10.18 5.57 -38.04
CA CYS A 125 -11.61 5.35 -37.76
C CYS A 125 -12.46 6.59 -38.07
N MET A 126 -11.95 7.80 -37.80
CA MET A 126 -12.63 9.06 -38.13
C MET A 126 -12.71 9.26 -39.64
N LEU A 127 -11.62 9.04 -40.38
CA LEU A 127 -11.61 9.13 -41.84
C LEU A 127 -12.57 8.13 -42.51
N ALA A 128 -12.71 6.93 -41.93
CA ALA A 128 -13.61 5.90 -42.46
C ALA A 128 -15.10 6.23 -42.23
N THR A 129 -15.44 7.04 -41.23
CA THR A 129 -16.83 7.30 -40.81
C THR A 129 -17.35 8.67 -41.23
N ILE A 130 -16.48 9.67 -41.37
CA ILE A 130 -16.85 11.05 -41.68
C ILE A 130 -16.23 11.47 -43.02
N PRO A 131 -17.04 11.56 -44.11
CA PRO A 131 -16.54 11.71 -45.47
C PRO A 131 -16.02 13.12 -45.84
N LYS A 132 -16.25 14.14 -45.01
CA LYS A 132 -15.82 15.53 -45.26
C LYS A 132 -14.63 15.99 -44.38
N LEU A 133 -14.00 15.09 -43.62
CA LEU A 133 -12.85 15.43 -42.77
C LEU A 133 -11.52 15.25 -43.52
N THR A 134 -10.65 16.27 -43.47
CA THR A 134 -9.28 16.16 -43.97
C THR A 134 -8.41 15.33 -43.02
N LEU A 135 -7.30 14.76 -43.52
CA LEU A 135 -6.36 13.99 -42.70
C LEU A 135 -5.82 14.81 -41.52
N LEU A 136 -5.47 16.08 -41.76
CA LEU A 136 -4.96 16.98 -40.73
C LEU A 136 -6.01 17.29 -39.66
N ALA A 137 -7.25 17.53 -40.07
CA ALA A 137 -8.36 17.75 -39.14
C ALA A 137 -8.64 16.48 -38.28
N ALA A 138 -8.58 15.29 -38.88
CA ALA A 138 -8.75 14.03 -38.18
C ALA A 138 -7.58 13.70 -37.23
N LEU A 139 -6.36 14.22 -37.47
CA LEU A 139 -5.22 14.10 -36.55
C LEU A 139 -5.41 14.97 -35.31
N VAL A 140 -5.96 16.18 -35.45
CA VAL A 140 -6.30 17.07 -34.33
C VAL A 140 -7.39 16.43 -33.46
N ILE A 141 -8.52 16.04 -34.05
CA ILE A 141 -9.62 15.40 -33.29
C ILE A 141 -9.13 14.07 -32.66
N GLY A 142 -8.31 13.30 -33.39
CA GLY A 142 -7.70 12.08 -32.87
C GLY A 142 -6.83 12.33 -31.64
N SER A 143 -6.04 13.41 -31.62
CA SER A 143 -5.17 13.75 -30.49
C SER A 143 -5.97 14.07 -29.21
N CYS A 144 -7.11 14.77 -29.32
CA CYS A 144 -7.99 15.06 -28.19
C CYS A 144 -8.59 13.79 -27.57
N VAL A 145 -8.79 12.75 -28.35
CA VAL A 145 -9.41 11.47 -27.91
C VAL A 145 -8.36 10.41 -27.55
N THR A 146 -7.08 10.68 -27.81
CA THR A 146 -5.99 9.72 -27.56
C THR A 146 -5.77 9.49 -26.06
N CYS A 147 -6.00 10.51 -25.25
CA CYS A 147 -5.85 10.45 -23.79
C CYS A 147 -6.88 9.50 -23.14
N THR A 148 -6.47 8.81 -22.08
CA THR A 148 -7.31 7.87 -21.32
C THR A 148 -7.68 8.49 -19.99
N ASP A 149 -8.97 8.50 -19.68
CA ASP A 149 -9.48 9.25 -18.54
C ASP A 149 -9.01 8.66 -17.20
N PRO A 150 -8.35 9.47 -16.34
CA PRO A 150 -7.87 9.01 -15.05
C PRO A 150 -9.01 8.70 -14.08
N ILE A 151 -10.16 9.37 -14.19
CA ILE A 151 -11.28 9.20 -13.26
C ILE A 151 -11.98 7.87 -13.47
N LEU A 152 -12.43 7.62 -14.69
CA LEU A 152 -13.10 6.38 -15.07
C LEU A 152 -12.13 5.20 -14.90
N SER A 153 -10.86 5.37 -15.27
CA SER A 153 -9.84 4.34 -15.07
C SER A 153 -9.59 4.05 -13.58
N GLN A 154 -9.60 5.07 -12.71
CA GLN A 154 -9.50 4.88 -11.26
C GLN A 154 -10.73 4.22 -10.65
N ALA A 155 -11.94 4.57 -11.12
CA ALA A 155 -13.16 3.89 -10.69
C ALA A 155 -13.14 2.40 -11.05
N ILE A 156 -12.53 2.04 -12.19
CA ILE A 156 -12.28 0.65 -12.57
C ILE A 156 -11.18 0.04 -11.72
N ALA A 157 -10.03 0.71 -11.58
CA ALA A 157 -8.87 0.18 -10.86
C ALA A 157 -9.08 0.06 -9.34
N LYS A 158 -9.95 0.87 -8.74
CA LYS A 158 -10.24 0.89 -7.29
C LYS A 158 -11.66 0.45 -6.95
N GLY A 159 -12.46 0.11 -7.95
CA GLY A 159 -13.85 -0.27 -7.75
C GLY A 159 -13.98 -1.60 -7.00
N PRO A 160 -15.14 -1.84 -6.36
CA PRO A 160 -15.41 -3.08 -5.63
C PRO A 160 -15.35 -4.34 -6.50
N PHE A 161 -15.53 -4.20 -7.83
CA PHE A 161 -15.31 -5.28 -8.79
C PHE A 161 -13.81 -5.63 -8.95
N ALA A 162 -12.94 -4.63 -9.05
CA ALA A 162 -11.51 -4.85 -9.24
C ALA A 162 -10.82 -5.40 -8.00
N ASP A 163 -11.28 -5.00 -6.81
CA ASP A 163 -10.86 -5.61 -5.55
C ASP A 163 -11.10 -7.14 -5.51
N LYS A 164 -12.13 -7.62 -6.20
CA LYS A 164 -12.55 -9.03 -6.19
C LYS A 164 -11.90 -9.86 -7.30
N TYR A 165 -11.76 -9.31 -8.51
CA TYR A 165 -11.45 -10.09 -9.71
C TYR A 165 -10.20 -9.67 -10.48
N VAL A 166 -9.60 -8.52 -10.18
CA VAL A 166 -8.50 -7.96 -10.97
C VAL A 166 -7.19 -8.02 -10.17
N ALA A 167 -6.15 -8.56 -10.80
CA ALA A 167 -4.82 -8.65 -10.21
C ALA A 167 -4.22 -7.26 -9.97
N ARG A 168 -3.48 -7.12 -8.86
CA ARG A 168 -2.94 -5.83 -8.42
C ARG A 168 -1.98 -5.18 -9.42
N GLU A 169 -1.05 -5.95 -10.00
CA GLU A 169 -0.08 -5.44 -10.98
C GLU A 169 -0.77 -4.77 -12.17
N LEU A 170 -1.95 -5.29 -12.57
CA LEU A 170 -2.78 -4.75 -13.62
C LEU A 170 -3.52 -3.47 -13.20
N ARG A 171 -3.89 -3.34 -11.93
CA ARG A 171 -4.56 -2.14 -11.39
C ARG A 171 -3.58 -0.96 -11.30
N GLU A 172 -2.37 -1.23 -10.81
CA GLU A 172 -1.31 -0.22 -10.66
C GLU A 172 -0.87 0.33 -12.02
N ILE A 173 -0.70 -0.53 -13.03
CA ILE A 173 -0.31 -0.07 -14.37
C ILE A 173 -1.42 0.78 -15.02
N ILE A 174 -2.69 0.37 -14.90
CA ILE A 174 -3.82 1.10 -15.50
C ILE A 174 -3.93 2.49 -14.87
N SER A 175 -3.74 2.59 -13.56
CA SER A 175 -3.76 3.88 -12.86
C SER A 175 -2.55 4.76 -13.22
N SER A 176 -1.37 4.17 -13.35
CA SER A 176 -0.15 4.90 -13.72
C SER A 176 -0.19 5.37 -15.17
N GLU A 177 -0.68 4.53 -16.08
CA GLU A 177 -0.87 4.84 -17.49
C GLU A 177 -1.87 5.99 -17.67
N ALA A 178 -3.04 5.91 -17.04
CA ALA A 178 -4.04 6.96 -17.16
C ALA A 178 -3.57 8.30 -16.58
N GLY A 179 -2.75 8.26 -15.52
CA GLY A 179 -2.17 9.47 -14.94
C GLY A 179 -1.08 10.13 -15.80
N ALA A 180 -0.27 9.35 -16.50
CA ALA A 180 0.78 9.86 -17.36
C ALA A 180 0.27 10.23 -18.77
N ASN A 181 -0.67 9.47 -19.32
CA ASN A 181 -1.21 9.67 -20.67
C ASN A 181 -1.79 11.07 -20.87
N ASP A 182 -2.51 11.59 -19.87
CA ASP A 182 -3.16 12.91 -19.96
C ASP A 182 -2.15 14.06 -20.11
N GLY A 183 -0.92 13.93 -19.61
CA GLY A 183 0.16 14.90 -19.86
C GLY A 183 0.90 14.65 -21.19
N PHE A 184 1.07 13.39 -21.58
CA PHE A 184 1.75 13.06 -22.84
C PHE A 184 0.88 13.25 -24.10
N GLY A 185 -0.42 13.53 -23.96
CA GLY A 185 -1.31 13.88 -25.07
C GLY A 185 -1.01 15.22 -25.74
N PHE A 186 -0.50 16.19 -24.98
CA PHE A 186 -0.21 17.54 -25.47
C PHE A 186 0.79 17.56 -26.65
N PRO A 187 1.89 16.79 -26.63
CA PRO A 187 2.76 16.59 -27.80
C PRO A 187 2.10 16.18 -29.11
N PHE A 188 1.07 15.32 -29.05
CA PHE A 188 0.37 14.86 -30.25
C PHE A 188 -0.53 15.96 -30.82
N LEU A 189 -1.22 16.70 -29.95
CA LEU A 189 -2.03 17.85 -30.35
C LEU A 189 -1.15 18.93 -30.99
N MET A 190 -0.03 19.28 -30.35
CA MET A 190 0.88 20.29 -30.89
C MET A 190 1.50 19.85 -32.21
N LEU A 191 1.87 18.58 -32.37
CA LEU A 191 2.36 18.07 -33.66
C LEU A 191 1.31 18.27 -34.77
N ALA A 192 0.05 17.91 -34.52
CA ALA A 192 -1.03 18.09 -35.49
C ALA A 192 -1.26 19.57 -35.81
N VAL A 193 -1.21 20.46 -34.82
CA VAL A 193 -1.35 21.91 -35.00
C VAL A 193 -0.17 22.51 -35.77
N TYR A 194 1.07 22.14 -35.47
CA TYR A 194 2.25 22.61 -36.23
C TYR A 194 2.25 22.12 -37.67
N LEU A 195 1.78 20.90 -37.92
CA LEU A 195 1.59 20.38 -39.27
C LEU A 195 0.55 21.18 -40.06
N ILE A 196 -0.53 21.65 -39.42
CA ILE A 196 -1.50 22.55 -40.04
C ILE A 196 -0.90 23.94 -40.30
N ARG A 197 -0.17 24.50 -39.33
CA ARG A 197 0.45 25.84 -39.42
C ARG A 197 1.52 25.96 -40.51
N HIS A 198 2.21 24.85 -40.81
CA HIS A 198 3.30 24.78 -41.78
C HIS A 198 2.96 23.97 -43.04
N ALA A 199 1.70 23.60 -43.25
CA ALA A 199 1.24 22.99 -44.49
C ALA A 199 1.21 24.03 -45.62
N ASP A 200 1.82 23.70 -46.76
CA ASP A 200 1.91 24.60 -47.91
C ASP A 200 0.54 24.87 -48.54
N LEU A 201 0.31 26.11 -48.97
CA LEU A 201 -0.87 26.51 -49.74
C LEU A 201 -0.86 25.84 -51.14
N PRO A 202 -1.96 25.20 -51.59
CA PRO A 202 -2.12 24.90 -53.00
C PRO A 202 -2.41 26.20 -53.76
N GLY A 203 -1.36 26.93 -54.18
CA GLY A 203 -1.48 28.07 -55.10
C GLY A 203 -0.66 29.32 -54.80
N ALA A 204 0.14 29.38 -53.73
CA ALA A 204 1.05 30.51 -53.52
C ALA A 204 2.42 30.19 -54.11
N GLY A 205 2.71 30.78 -55.27
CA GLY A 205 4.04 30.76 -55.87
C GLY A 205 5.10 31.39 -54.95
N GLU A 206 6.34 31.00 -55.20
CA GLU A 206 7.54 31.62 -54.65
C GLU A 206 7.45 33.15 -54.69
N GLU A 207 7.35 33.81 -53.52
CA GLU A 207 7.88 35.15 -53.24
C GLU A 207 7.39 35.63 -51.86
N VAL A 208 8.27 35.68 -50.87
CA VAL A 208 8.68 36.93 -50.18
C VAL A 208 9.99 36.65 -49.44
N VAL A 209 11.06 37.28 -49.92
CA VAL A 209 12.39 37.32 -49.29
C VAL A 209 12.45 38.49 -48.29
N GLY A 210 12.80 38.17 -47.04
CA GLY A 210 13.76 38.94 -46.24
C GLY A 210 13.25 40.10 -45.38
N VAL A 211 13.35 39.97 -44.05
CA VAL A 211 13.79 41.06 -43.15
C VAL A 211 14.63 40.49 -41.99
N GLY A 212 15.91 40.91 -41.95
CA GLY A 212 16.61 41.38 -40.73
C GLY A 212 16.99 40.40 -39.63
N GLY A 213 18.28 40.04 -39.56
CA GLY A 213 18.89 39.41 -38.39
C GLY A 213 19.05 40.34 -37.19
N GLY A 214 18.93 39.79 -35.97
CA GLY A 214 19.26 40.47 -34.72
C GLY A 214 18.85 39.70 -33.47
N GLY A 215 19.84 39.15 -32.75
CA GLY A 215 19.75 38.88 -31.31
C GLY A 215 19.05 37.58 -30.87
N VAL A 216 19.86 36.58 -30.51
CA VAL A 216 19.47 35.33 -29.82
C VAL A 216 18.72 35.58 -28.49
N VAL A 217 18.72 36.82 -27.98
CA VAL A 217 18.02 37.25 -26.76
C VAL A 217 16.60 37.79 -27.05
N SER A 218 16.29 38.22 -28.28
CA SER A 218 14.95 38.75 -28.63
C SER A 218 13.93 37.63 -28.94
N ARG A 219 14.39 36.39 -29.20
CA ARG A 219 13.52 35.22 -29.40
C ARG A 219 12.99 34.63 -28.08
N ALA A 220 13.60 34.96 -26.94
CA ALA A 220 13.18 34.48 -25.63
C ALA A 220 12.00 35.26 -25.03
N VAL A 221 11.49 36.30 -25.69
CA VAL A 221 10.41 37.16 -25.19
C VAL A 221 9.19 37.21 -26.14
N GLY A 222 9.21 36.49 -27.27
CA GLY A 222 8.04 36.28 -28.14
C GLY A 222 7.13 35.11 -27.73
N LEU A 223 7.34 34.54 -26.55
CA LEU A 223 6.88 33.20 -26.16
C LEU A 223 5.42 33.08 -25.69
N ILE A 224 4.63 34.16 -25.75
CA ILE A 224 3.17 34.11 -25.56
C ILE A 224 2.54 35.15 -26.51
N ALA A 225 2.33 34.77 -27.76
CA ALA A 225 1.52 35.57 -28.67
C ALA A 225 0.06 35.56 -28.17
N ARG A 226 -0.38 36.71 -27.63
CA ARG A 226 -1.79 37.02 -27.39
C ARG A 226 -2.54 36.97 -28.71
N SER A 227 -3.53 36.08 -28.81
CA SER A 227 -4.82 36.22 -29.53
C SER A 227 -4.91 37.18 -30.74
N GLY A 228 -3.95 37.18 -31.68
CA GLY A 228 -3.93 38.23 -32.71
C GLY A 228 -3.38 37.86 -34.08
N GLU A 229 -2.60 36.80 -34.24
CA GLU A 229 -2.01 36.46 -35.54
C GLU A 229 -2.02 34.93 -35.75
N VAL A 230 -3.14 34.39 -36.21
CA VAL A 230 -3.28 32.98 -36.59
C VAL A 230 -3.34 32.93 -38.11
N GLY A 231 -2.18 32.78 -38.75
CA GLY A 231 -2.07 32.54 -40.19
C GLY A 231 -1.07 31.42 -40.47
N ARG A 232 -1.22 30.72 -41.60
CA ARG A 232 -0.24 29.71 -42.08
C ARG A 232 1.10 30.41 -42.30
N LEU A 233 2.13 29.99 -41.57
CA LEU A 233 3.42 30.70 -41.53
C LEU A 233 4.37 30.25 -42.65
N GLY A 234 4.14 29.08 -43.25
CA GLY A 234 5.02 28.48 -44.27
C GLY A 234 6.40 28.10 -43.73
N GLY A 235 6.98 27.02 -44.26
CA GLY A 235 8.31 26.56 -43.82
C GLY A 235 8.60 25.07 -43.93
N GLY A 236 7.65 24.27 -44.43
CA GLY A 236 7.82 22.84 -44.66
C GLY A 236 7.89 21.99 -43.38
N VAL A 237 7.78 20.67 -43.57
CA VAL A 237 7.72 19.66 -42.48
C VAL A 237 8.97 19.68 -41.59
N GLY A 238 10.13 20.02 -42.12
CA GLY A 238 11.40 20.03 -41.37
C GLY A 238 11.46 21.11 -40.28
N LYS A 239 10.94 22.31 -40.57
CA LYS A 239 10.88 23.41 -39.59
C LYS A 239 9.83 23.14 -38.51
N ALA A 240 8.67 22.60 -38.91
CA ALA A 240 7.63 22.15 -38.01
C ALA A 240 8.13 21.09 -37.01
N MET A 241 8.91 20.11 -37.48
CA MET A 241 9.50 19.07 -36.60
C MET A 241 10.54 19.63 -35.63
N SER A 242 11.34 20.62 -36.05
CA SER A 242 12.34 21.26 -35.18
C SER A 242 11.69 22.12 -34.10
N GLU A 243 10.68 22.92 -34.45
CA GLU A 243 9.92 23.74 -33.50
C GLU A 243 9.13 22.85 -32.54
N TRP A 244 8.49 21.79 -33.04
CA TRP A 244 7.82 20.79 -32.20
C TRP A 244 8.76 20.14 -31.19
N PHE A 245 9.96 19.72 -31.60
CA PHE A 245 10.91 19.09 -30.68
C PHE A 245 11.40 20.06 -29.59
N LEU A 246 11.75 21.30 -29.97
CA LEU A 246 12.25 22.29 -29.02
C LEU A 246 11.16 22.84 -28.10
N GLU A 247 10.02 23.25 -28.64
CA GLU A 247 8.95 23.85 -27.84
C GLU A 247 8.18 22.78 -27.07
N THR A 248 7.86 21.64 -27.69
CA THR A 248 6.99 20.66 -27.04
C THR A 248 7.75 19.71 -26.12
N TRP A 249 8.84 19.09 -26.58
CA TRP A 249 9.57 18.12 -25.76
C TRP A 249 10.50 18.79 -24.75
N LEU A 250 11.28 19.80 -25.18
CA LEU A 250 12.26 20.45 -24.30
C LEU A 250 11.64 21.51 -23.39
N TYR A 251 10.75 22.36 -23.89
CA TYR A 251 10.15 23.42 -23.08
C TYR A 251 8.90 22.98 -22.31
N ILE A 252 7.99 22.21 -22.90
CA ILE A 252 6.72 21.86 -22.22
C ILE A 252 6.84 20.58 -21.38
N VAL A 253 7.35 19.49 -21.96
CA VAL A 253 7.44 18.18 -21.27
C VAL A 253 8.58 18.16 -20.25
N LEU A 254 9.81 18.52 -20.65
CA LEU A 254 10.95 18.43 -19.73
C LEU A 254 10.83 19.44 -18.57
N LEU A 255 10.38 20.68 -18.83
CA LEU A 255 10.21 21.69 -17.79
C LEU A 255 9.12 21.29 -16.79
N SER A 256 7.98 20.77 -17.26
CA SER A 256 6.89 20.32 -16.37
C SER A 256 7.33 19.15 -15.48
N VAL A 257 8.10 18.19 -16.03
CA VAL A 257 8.68 17.08 -15.25
C VAL A 257 9.65 17.60 -14.20
N VAL A 258 10.57 18.51 -14.56
CA VAL A 258 11.53 19.09 -13.62
C VAL A 258 10.81 19.88 -12.53
N TYR A 259 9.86 20.74 -12.91
CA TYR A 259 9.10 21.57 -11.99
C TYR A 259 8.25 20.72 -11.03
N GLY A 260 7.48 19.77 -11.55
CA GLY A 260 6.70 18.83 -10.74
C GLY A 260 7.56 18.04 -9.76
N THR A 261 8.74 17.57 -10.21
CA THR A 261 9.69 16.86 -9.33
C THR A 261 10.21 17.75 -8.21
N VAL A 262 10.60 18.99 -8.51
CA VAL A 262 11.13 19.95 -7.52
C VAL A 262 10.07 20.29 -6.47
N VAL A 263 8.85 20.63 -6.91
CA VAL A 263 7.75 21.01 -6.01
C VAL A 263 7.28 19.80 -5.18
N GLY A 264 7.09 18.64 -5.80
CA GLY A 264 6.66 17.42 -5.10
C GLY A 264 7.68 16.92 -4.08
N TYR A 265 8.96 16.84 -4.46
CA TYR A 265 10.03 16.43 -3.55
C TYR A 265 10.29 17.45 -2.43
N GLY A 266 10.23 18.75 -2.77
CA GLY A 266 10.32 19.84 -1.80
C GLY A 266 9.17 19.80 -0.79
N GLY A 267 7.94 19.60 -1.26
CA GLY A 267 6.75 19.41 -0.42
C GLY A 267 6.88 18.21 0.51
N GLY A 268 7.32 17.06 -0.01
CA GLY A 268 7.56 15.86 0.79
C GLY A 268 8.58 16.09 1.91
N LYS A 269 9.71 16.76 1.62
CA LYS A 269 10.70 17.12 2.65
C LYS A 269 10.17 18.10 3.69
N ALA A 270 9.41 19.11 3.27
CA ALA A 270 8.82 20.09 4.15
C ALA A 270 7.85 19.42 5.14
N ILE A 271 7.00 18.52 4.65
CA ILE A 271 6.07 17.74 5.48
C ILE A 271 6.84 16.87 6.48
N LYS A 272 7.85 16.12 6.04
CA LYS A 272 8.67 15.29 6.96
C LYS A 272 9.36 16.13 8.03
N TYR A 273 9.76 17.35 7.71
CA TYR A 273 10.33 18.27 8.68
C TYR A 273 9.29 18.76 9.69
N CYS A 274 8.11 19.18 9.23
CA CYS A 274 7.02 19.65 10.07
C CYS A 274 6.42 18.53 10.95
N LEU A 275 6.31 17.30 10.44
CA LEU A 275 5.86 16.13 11.20
C LEU A 275 6.82 15.80 12.35
N ARG A 276 8.14 15.84 12.12
CA ARG A 276 9.14 15.65 13.18
C ARG A 276 9.03 16.67 14.30
N ARG A 277 8.53 17.87 13.99
CA ARG A 277 8.30 18.96 14.96
C ARG A 277 6.86 19.03 15.49
N LYS A 278 5.96 18.13 15.05
CA LYS A 278 4.53 18.13 15.38
C LYS A 278 3.81 19.45 15.04
N TRP A 279 4.14 20.06 13.90
CA TRP A 279 3.53 21.33 13.47
C TRP A 279 2.29 21.17 12.60
N ILE A 280 2.03 19.97 12.09
CA ILE A 280 0.92 19.69 11.16
C ILE A 280 -0.09 18.78 11.86
N ASP A 281 -1.35 19.20 11.85
CA ASP A 281 -2.52 18.43 12.23
C ASP A 281 -2.91 17.39 11.16
N GLU A 282 -3.81 16.47 11.51
CA GLU A 282 -4.21 15.37 10.63
C GLU A 282 -4.95 15.85 9.38
N GLU A 283 -5.86 16.82 9.52
CA GLU A 283 -6.68 17.35 8.43
C GLU A 283 -5.81 18.09 7.40
N SER A 284 -4.91 18.96 7.86
CA SER A 284 -3.96 19.67 6.98
C SER A 284 -2.99 18.72 6.27
N TYR A 285 -2.63 17.60 6.89
CA TYR A 285 -1.79 16.58 6.26
C TYR A 285 -2.52 15.88 5.10
N LEU A 286 -3.78 15.51 5.31
CA LEU A 286 -4.61 14.85 4.31
C LEU A 286 -5.03 15.81 3.18
N LEU A 287 -5.21 17.10 3.47
CA LEU A 287 -5.56 18.11 2.45
C LEU A 287 -4.37 18.48 1.53
N PHE A 288 -3.15 18.17 1.93
CA PHE A 288 -1.94 18.59 1.23
C PHE A 288 -1.88 18.22 -0.27
N PRO A 289 -2.27 17.01 -0.74
CA PRO A 289 -2.25 16.66 -2.15
C PRO A 289 -3.18 17.55 -2.99
N THR A 290 -4.36 17.86 -2.44
CA THR A 290 -5.32 18.77 -3.07
C THR A 290 -4.75 20.18 -3.18
N ALA A 291 -4.13 20.69 -2.10
CA ALA A 291 -3.48 22.00 -2.10
C ALA A 291 -2.31 22.06 -3.10
N LEU A 292 -1.52 21.00 -3.18
CA LEU A 292 -0.41 20.85 -4.13
C LEU A 292 -0.91 20.88 -5.58
N GLY A 293 -2.02 20.19 -5.89
CA GLY A 293 -2.64 20.22 -7.21
C GLY A 293 -3.08 21.63 -7.62
N LEU A 294 -3.81 22.33 -6.74
CA LEU A 294 -4.24 23.71 -6.99
C LEU A 294 -3.06 24.66 -7.21
N PHE A 295 -2.00 24.51 -6.41
CA PHE A 295 -0.78 25.30 -6.53
C PHE A 295 -0.06 25.07 -7.87
N LEU A 296 0.09 23.81 -8.29
CA LEU A 296 0.74 23.45 -9.55
C LEU A 296 -0.08 23.94 -10.75
N ILE A 297 -1.40 23.76 -10.76
CA ILE A 297 -2.26 24.23 -11.85
C ILE A 297 -2.16 25.76 -12.03
N GLY A 298 -2.18 26.50 -10.92
CA GLY A 298 -2.05 27.96 -10.93
C GLY A 298 -0.67 28.42 -11.41
N THR A 299 0.40 27.84 -10.87
CA THR A 299 1.78 28.26 -11.18
C THR A 299 2.24 27.81 -12.57
N CYS A 300 1.95 26.56 -12.97
CA CYS A 300 2.22 26.08 -14.33
C CYS A 300 1.43 26.89 -15.37
N GLY A 301 0.19 27.28 -15.04
CA GLY A 301 -0.61 28.18 -15.88
C GLY A 301 0.03 29.54 -16.09
N ALA A 302 0.76 30.07 -15.10
CA ALA A 302 1.50 31.32 -15.22
C ALA A 302 2.82 31.17 -16.01
N ILE A 303 3.49 30.02 -15.89
CA ILE A 303 4.75 29.70 -16.59
C ILE A 303 4.49 29.33 -18.07
N GLY A 304 3.28 28.88 -18.39
CA GLY A 304 2.94 28.40 -19.74
C GLY A 304 3.51 27.01 -20.04
N THR A 305 3.59 26.15 -19.03
CA THR A 305 4.03 24.74 -19.16
C THR A 305 2.84 23.79 -18.97
N ASP A 306 3.01 22.51 -19.32
CA ASP A 306 2.01 21.48 -19.05
C ASP A 306 1.80 21.32 -17.53
N ASP A 307 0.58 21.57 -17.09
CA ASP A 307 0.18 21.50 -15.69
C ASP A 307 -0.33 20.12 -15.27
N LEU A 308 -0.91 19.35 -16.19
CA LEU A 308 -1.41 18.00 -15.93
C LEU A 308 -0.23 17.05 -15.66
N LEU A 309 0.80 17.11 -16.51
CA LEU A 309 2.01 16.31 -16.34
C LEU A 309 2.76 16.70 -15.05
N ALA A 310 2.86 17.99 -14.76
CA ALA A 310 3.50 18.48 -13.53
C ALA A 310 2.77 17.98 -12.27
N CYS A 311 1.45 17.99 -12.26
CA CYS A 311 0.62 17.45 -11.18
C CYS A 311 0.88 15.95 -10.92
N PHE A 312 0.85 15.13 -11.97
CA PHE A 312 1.12 13.69 -11.84
C PHE A 312 2.53 13.41 -11.31
N VAL A 313 3.54 14.06 -11.90
CA VAL A 313 4.94 13.91 -11.48
C VAL A 313 5.16 14.37 -10.03
N ALA A 314 4.52 15.47 -9.61
CA ALA A 314 4.59 15.94 -8.25
C ALA A 314 3.96 14.96 -7.25
N GLY A 315 2.84 14.32 -7.59
CA GLY A 315 2.24 13.26 -6.79
C GLY A 315 3.17 12.06 -6.63
N CYS A 316 3.80 11.61 -7.72
CA CYS A 316 4.79 10.53 -7.66
C CYS A 316 6.04 10.91 -6.83
N ALA A 317 6.51 12.16 -6.96
CA ALA A 317 7.65 12.67 -6.21
C ALA A 317 7.35 12.85 -4.70
N LEU A 318 6.09 13.17 -4.35
CA LEU A 318 5.64 13.29 -2.96
C LEU A 318 5.75 11.94 -2.23
N ASN A 319 5.37 10.84 -2.90
CA ASN A 319 5.47 9.48 -2.36
C ASN A 319 6.76 8.73 -2.73
N TRP A 320 7.82 9.44 -3.12
CA TRP A 320 9.06 8.80 -3.61
C TRP A 320 9.70 7.82 -2.62
N ASP A 321 9.58 8.09 -1.32
CA ASP A 321 10.13 7.26 -0.23
C ASP A 321 9.09 6.29 0.36
N GLY A 322 7.84 6.26 -0.13
CA GLY A 322 6.75 5.41 0.39
C GLY A 322 6.18 5.83 1.76
N GLU A 323 6.89 6.66 2.51
CA GLU A 323 6.50 7.14 3.84
C GLU A 323 5.23 7.99 3.83
N TYR A 324 5.02 8.80 2.78
CA TYR A 324 3.85 9.69 2.70
C TYR A 324 2.56 8.86 2.65
N LEU A 325 2.51 7.89 1.73
CA LEU A 325 1.40 6.94 1.61
C LEU A 325 1.22 6.10 2.87
N ALA A 326 2.31 5.69 3.53
CA ALA A 326 2.25 4.93 4.79
C ALA A 326 1.51 5.69 5.89
N GLU A 327 1.88 6.95 6.06
CA GLU A 327 1.35 7.82 7.08
C GLU A 327 -0.10 8.20 6.75
N THR A 328 -0.41 8.44 5.47
CA THR A 328 -1.76 8.67 4.97
C THR A 328 -2.68 7.45 5.20
N GLU A 329 -2.18 6.23 4.99
CA GLU A 329 -2.94 5.00 5.28
C GLU A 329 -3.15 4.76 6.78
N ARG A 330 -2.15 5.08 7.61
CA ARG A 330 -2.26 5.00 9.08
C ARG A 330 -3.27 5.98 9.65
N ARG A 331 -3.37 7.16 9.03
CA ARG A 331 -4.32 8.23 9.36
C ARG A 331 -5.68 8.05 8.69
N HIS A 332 -5.89 6.97 7.94
CA HIS A 332 -7.14 6.66 7.25
C HIS A 332 -7.67 7.83 6.41
N ASP A 333 -7.10 8.01 5.21
CA ASP A 333 -7.49 9.09 4.30
C ASP A 333 -8.96 9.05 3.88
N GLU A 334 -9.76 9.92 4.51
CA GLU A 334 -11.16 10.17 4.14
C GLU A 334 -11.33 11.50 3.39
N VAL A 335 -10.42 12.45 3.59
CA VAL A 335 -10.53 13.81 3.06
C VAL A 335 -10.31 13.83 1.54
N ASN A 336 -9.25 13.21 1.02
CA ASN A 336 -9.02 13.21 -0.43
C ASN A 336 -10.12 12.46 -1.18
N SER A 337 -10.68 11.40 -0.57
CA SER A 337 -11.81 10.68 -1.16
C SER A 337 -13.07 11.56 -1.23
N CYS A 338 -13.34 12.39 -0.22
CA CYS A 338 -14.46 13.32 -0.24
C CYS A 338 -14.27 14.41 -1.32
N VAL A 339 -13.06 14.96 -1.45
CA VAL A 339 -12.73 15.96 -2.47
C VAL A 339 -12.88 15.38 -3.89
N ASP A 340 -12.39 14.16 -4.12
CA ASP A 340 -12.51 13.48 -5.42
C ASP A 340 -13.96 13.30 -5.84
N VAL A 341 -14.82 12.78 -4.95
CA VAL A 341 -16.27 12.60 -5.21
C VAL A 341 -16.95 13.94 -5.54
N LEU A 342 -16.62 15.00 -4.79
CA LEU A 342 -17.21 16.33 -5.00
C LEU A 342 -16.83 16.91 -6.38
N LEU A 343 -15.55 16.79 -6.76
CA LEU A 343 -15.06 17.24 -8.05
C LEU A 343 -15.65 16.41 -9.20
N ASN A 344 -15.78 15.09 -9.02
CA ASN A 344 -16.39 14.20 -10.02
C ASN A 344 -17.85 14.54 -10.29
N PHE A 345 -18.66 14.74 -9.25
CA PHE A 345 -20.06 15.09 -9.44
C PHE A 345 -20.22 16.43 -10.14
N GLY A 346 -19.49 17.46 -9.72
CA GLY A 346 -19.57 18.75 -10.38
C GLY A 346 -19.11 18.67 -11.84
N GLY A 347 -18.02 17.96 -12.12
CA GLY A 347 -17.47 17.84 -13.48
C GLY A 347 -18.39 17.09 -14.43
N PHE A 348 -18.77 15.86 -14.09
CA PHE A 348 -19.61 15.05 -14.97
C PHE A 348 -21.03 15.60 -15.12
N MET A 349 -21.59 16.20 -14.07
CA MET A 349 -22.89 16.88 -14.18
C MET A 349 -22.80 18.05 -15.14
N TYR A 350 -21.71 18.82 -15.08
CA TYR A 350 -21.48 19.95 -15.99
C TYR A 350 -21.23 19.50 -17.44
N ILE A 351 -20.50 18.39 -17.67
CA ILE A 351 -20.39 17.78 -19.02
C ILE A 351 -21.78 17.44 -19.58
N GLY A 352 -22.68 16.93 -18.72
CA GLY A 352 -24.06 16.63 -19.09
C GLY A 352 -24.88 17.87 -19.47
N THR A 353 -24.63 19.02 -18.82
CA THR A 353 -25.36 20.27 -19.11
C THR A 353 -24.89 20.96 -20.38
N VAL A 354 -23.59 20.89 -20.71
CA VAL A 354 -22.97 21.57 -21.87
C VAL A 354 -23.10 20.78 -23.17
N MET A 355 -23.66 19.57 -23.12
CA MET A 355 -23.71 18.67 -24.27
C MET A 355 -24.49 19.26 -25.46
N PRO A 356 -23.86 19.40 -26.65
CA PRO A 356 -24.48 20.07 -27.80
C PRO A 356 -25.42 19.12 -28.57
N TRP A 357 -26.59 18.86 -28.00
CA TRP A 357 -27.60 17.94 -28.57
C TRP A 357 -28.09 18.33 -29.97
N SER A 358 -28.10 19.62 -30.28
CA SER A 358 -28.47 20.16 -31.60
C SER A 358 -27.41 19.93 -32.68
N GLU A 359 -26.15 19.79 -32.30
CA GLU A 359 -25.02 19.65 -33.24
C GLU A 359 -24.72 18.18 -33.57
N PHE A 360 -25.29 17.21 -32.85
CA PHE A 360 -25.12 15.79 -33.12
C PHE A 360 -25.82 15.30 -34.41
N HIS A 361 -26.66 16.13 -35.03
CA HIS A 361 -27.38 15.81 -36.25
C HIS A 361 -27.25 16.92 -37.32
N GLN A 362 -26.12 16.94 -38.02
CA GLN A 362 -25.85 17.88 -39.11
C GLN A 362 -25.52 17.13 -40.42
N PRO A 363 -26.55 16.59 -41.12
CA PRO A 363 -26.35 15.83 -42.35
C PRO A 363 -25.83 16.68 -43.53
N ASP A 364 -26.20 17.96 -43.62
CA ASP A 364 -25.91 18.80 -44.80
C ASP A 364 -24.51 19.45 -44.79
N ILE A 365 -24.00 19.80 -43.61
CA ILE A 365 -22.77 20.61 -43.45
C ILE A 365 -21.55 19.69 -43.32
N THR A 366 -21.50 18.87 -42.27
CA THR A 366 -20.35 17.99 -41.93
C THR A 366 -20.57 16.51 -42.28
N GLY A 367 -21.82 16.10 -42.58
CA GLY A 367 -22.17 14.71 -42.89
C GLY A 367 -22.26 13.78 -41.66
N ILE A 368 -22.37 14.37 -40.47
CA ILE A 368 -22.47 13.69 -39.18
C ILE A 368 -23.92 13.24 -38.96
N THR A 369 -24.11 11.94 -38.76
CA THR A 369 -25.41 11.33 -38.41
C THR A 369 -25.26 10.46 -37.18
N TYR A 370 -26.35 10.28 -36.42
CA TYR A 370 -26.36 9.43 -35.21
C TYR A 370 -25.83 8.01 -35.50
N GLY A 371 -26.20 7.42 -36.64
CA GLY A 371 -25.73 6.08 -37.03
C GLY A 371 -24.21 6.03 -37.28
N ARG A 372 -23.63 7.06 -37.90
CA ARG A 372 -22.17 7.15 -38.13
C ARG A 372 -21.41 7.40 -36.83
N LEU A 373 -21.95 8.22 -35.94
CA LEU A 373 -21.37 8.47 -34.61
C LEU A 373 -21.37 7.21 -33.74
N ILE A 374 -22.47 6.46 -33.70
CA ILE A 374 -22.53 5.17 -32.98
C ILE A 374 -21.54 4.16 -33.59
N GLY A 375 -21.48 4.08 -34.94
CA GLY A 375 -20.51 3.24 -35.63
C GLY A 375 -19.06 3.61 -35.31
N LEU A 376 -18.75 4.91 -35.27
CA LEU A 376 -17.44 5.42 -34.85
C LEU A 376 -17.13 5.01 -33.40
N GLY A 377 -18.09 5.12 -32.48
CA GLY A 377 -17.93 4.68 -31.09
C GLY A 377 -17.53 3.20 -30.98
N PHE A 378 -18.21 2.31 -31.69
CA PHE A 378 -17.85 0.87 -31.69
C PHE A 378 -16.49 0.59 -32.33
N LEU A 379 -16.18 1.26 -33.45
CA LEU A 379 -14.88 1.13 -34.11
C LEU A 379 -13.74 1.58 -33.20
N VAL A 380 -13.91 2.70 -32.49
CA VAL A 380 -12.92 3.21 -31.55
C VAL A 380 -12.69 2.23 -30.41
N ILE A 381 -13.73 1.65 -29.79
CA ILE A 381 -13.54 0.66 -28.72
C ILE A 381 -12.79 -0.59 -29.22
N LEU A 382 -13.13 -1.09 -30.42
CA LEU A 382 -12.55 -2.31 -30.95
C LEU A 382 -11.12 -2.15 -31.46
N PHE A 383 -10.80 -1.04 -32.15
CA PHE A 383 -9.55 -0.90 -32.90
C PHE A 383 -8.54 0.07 -32.26
N ARG A 384 -8.95 0.98 -31.37
CA ARG A 384 -8.03 1.97 -30.77
C ARG A 384 -6.93 1.32 -29.93
N ARG A 385 -7.30 0.35 -29.07
CA ARG A 385 -6.41 -0.12 -27.98
C ARG A 385 -6.20 -1.63 -27.97
N VAL A 386 -7.24 -2.42 -28.19
CA VAL A 386 -7.19 -3.89 -28.08
C VAL A 386 -6.13 -4.53 -29.00
N PRO A 387 -6.03 -4.20 -30.30
CA PRO A 387 -5.06 -4.84 -31.19
C PRO A 387 -3.61 -4.54 -30.78
N THR A 388 -3.35 -3.30 -30.37
CA THR A 388 -2.02 -2.84 -29.99
C THR A 388 -1.57 -3.50 -28.69
N ILE A 389 -2.42 -3.54 -27.66
CA ILE A 389 -2.07 -4.21 -26.39
C ILE A 389 -1.86 -5.72 -26.60
N LEU A 390 -2.65 -6.38 -27.46
CA LEU A 390 -2.44 -7.78 -27.83
C LEU A 390 -1.18 -8.04 -28.68
N ALA A 391 -0.63 -7.02 -29.35
CA ALA A 391 0.66 -7.14 -30.01
C ALA A 391 1.83 -7.00 -29.03
N PHE A 392 1.71 -6.10 -28.05
CA PHE A 392 2.80 -5.75 -27.13
C PHE A 392 2.77 -6.49 -25.77
N TYR A 393 1.72 -7.26 -25.43
CA TYR A 393 1.62 -7.91 -24.10
C TYR A 393 2.79 -8.86 -23.79
N LYS A 394 3.39 -9.51 -24.79
CA LYS A 394 4.57 -10.38 -24.60
C LYS A 394 5.82 -9.63 -24.13
N LEU A 395 5.87 -8.32 -24.36
CA LEU A 395 6.96 -7.44 -23.91
C LEU A 395 6.73 -6.93 -22.47
N MET A 396 5.57 -7.22 -21.87
CA MET A 396 5.19 -6.84 -20.50
C MET A 396 4.87 -8.07 -19.62
N PRO A 397 5.81 -9.04 -19.48
CA PRO A 397 5.55 -10.30 -18.77
C PRO A 397 5.27 -10.15 -17.27
N ASN A 398 5.66 -9.02 -16.69
CA ASN A 398 5.44 -8.71 -15.27
C ASN A 398 4.04 -8.17 -14.97
N VAL A 399 3.26 -7.83 -16.00
CA VAL A 399 1.98 -7.11 -15.85
C VAL A 399 0.82 -7.91 -16.45
N CYS A 400 1.01 -8.45 -17.65
CA CYS A 400 0.02 -9.29 -18.32
C CYS A 400 0.57 -10.72 -18.46
N LYS A 401 0.09 -11.64 -17.62
CA LYS A 401 0.48 -13.06 -17.66
C LYS A 401 -0.30 -13.81 -18.73
N ASN A 402 -1.54 -13.37 -19.00
CA ASN A 402 -2.48 -14.05 -19.90
C ASN A 402 -3.03 -13.13 -21.00
N TYR A 403 -3.40 -13.71 -22.14
CA TYR A 403 -4.09 -12.99 -23.22
C TYR A 403 -5.44 -12.37 -22.76
N LYS A 404 -6.09 -12.96 -21.75
CA LYS A 404 -7.32 -12.45 -21.14
C LYS A 404 -7.09 -11.16 -20.36
N GLU A 405 -5.96 -11.05 -19.65
CA GLU A 405 -5.57 -9.83 -18.93
C GLU A 405 -5.17 -8.73 -19.91
N ALA A 406 -4.50 -9.08 -21.00
CA ALA A 406 -4.19 -8.15 -22.08
C ALA A 406 -5.46 -7.63 -22.77
N LEU A 407 -6.46 -8.49 -23.01
CA LEU A 407 -7.76 -8.07 -23.53
C LEU A 407 -8.51 -7.18 -22.53
N PHE A 408 -8.44 -7.49 -21.23
CA PHE A 408 -9.04 -6.67 -20.17
C PHE A 408 -8.41 -5.27 -20.14
N MET A 409 -7.07 -5.19 -20.08
CA MET A 409 -6.35 -3.91 -20.15
C MET A 409 -6.64 -3.16 -21.46
N GLY A 410 -6.72 -3.89 -22.59
CA GLY A 410 -7.09 -3.38 -23.90
C GLY A 410 -8.47 -2.74 -23.95
N TYR A 411 -9.44 -3.36 -23.29
CA TYR A 411 -10.82 -2.90 -23.26
C TYR A 411 -11.02 -1.70 -22.33
N PHE A 412 -10.38 -1.69 -21.16
CA PHE A 412 -10.60 -0.68 -20.13
C PHE A 412 -9.74 0.58 -20.29
N GLY A 413 -9.97 1.31 -21.39
CA GLY A 413 -9.32 2.58 -21.72
C GLY A 413 -10.32 3.70 -22.02
N PRO A 414 -11.11 4.12 -21.01
CA PRO A 414 -12.20 5.04 -21.21
C PRO A 414 -11.71 6.42 -21.71
N ILE A 415 -12.59 7.10 -22.44
CA ILE A 415 -12.43 8.47 -22.91
C ILE A 415 -13.37 9.30 -22.03
N GLY A 416 -12.86 10.34 -21.40
CA GLY A 416 -13.59 11.07 -20.37
C GLY A 416 -13.24 12.56 -20.33
N ALA A 417 -13.07 13.10 -19.13
CA ALA A 417 -12.94 14.53 -18.90
C ALA A 417 -11.69 15.13 -19.56
N GLY A 418 -10.59 14.37 -19.65
CA GLY A 418 -9.37 14.79 -20.36
C GLY A 418 -9.63 15.20 -21.81
N ALA A 419 -10.45 14.44 -22.54
CA ALA A 419 -10.77 14.75 -23.93
C ALA A 419 -11.57 16.06 -24.09
N VAL A 420 -12.46 16.36 -23.12
CA VAL A 420 -13.22 17.62 -23.08
C VAL A 420 -12.28 18.81 -22.84
N PHE A 421 -11.33 18.66 -21.93
CA PHE A 421 -10.30 19.68 -21.69
C PHE A 421 -9.48 19.97 -22.96
N TYR A 422 -9.04 18.94 -23.68
CA TYR A 422 -8.27 19.09 -24.91
C TYR A 422 -9.06 19.74 -26.05
N VAL A 423 -10.35 19.43 -26.19
CA VAL A 423 -11.21 20.07 -27.20
C VAL A 423 -11.38 21.55 -26.94
N GLU A 424 -11.64 21.94 -25.69
CA GLU A 424 -11.78 23.35 -25.34
C GLU A 424 -10.44 24.08 -25.49
N HIS A 425 -9.31 23.42 -25.20
CA HIS A 425 -7.99 23.97 -25.48
C HIS A 425 -7.75 24.17 -26.98
N ALA A 426 -8.06 23.15 -27.79
CA ALA A 426 -7.88 23.18 -29.25
C ALA A 426 -8.78 24.25 -29.90
N HIS A 427 -10.01 24.44 -29.43
CA HIS A 427 -10.93 25.45 -29.96
C HIS A 427 -10.37 26.88 -29.85
N HIS A 428 -9.53 27.18 -28.85
CA HIS A 428 -8.89 28.49 -28.73
C HIS A 428 -7.65 28.68 -29.61
N LEU A 429 -7.08 27.60 -30.13
CA LEU A 429 -5.92 27.66 -31.02
C LEU A 429 -6.31 28.02 -32.46
N PHE A 430 -7.60 27.90 -32.81
CA PHE A 430 -8.15 28.20 -34.13
C PHE A 430 -9.06 29.46 -34.07
N PRO A 431 -9.21 30.20 -35.18
CA PRO A 431 -10.05 31.41 -35.25
C PRO A 431 -11.54 31.12 -34.99
N GLU A 432 -12.32 32.16 -34.66
CA GLU A 432 -13.78 32.04 -34.51
C GLU A 432 -14.45 31.64 -35.84
N LEU A 433 -15.62 31.00 -35.73
CA LEU A 433 -16.39 30.48 -36.87
C LEU A 433 -16.58 31.55 -37.97
N GLY A 434 -15.91 31.34 -39.12
CA GLY A 434 -16.04 32.20 -40.30
C GLY A 434 -14.84 33.11 -40.60
N GLU A 435 -13.80 33.14 -39.75
CA GLU A 435 -12.58 33.94 -39.98
C GLU A 435 -11.38 33.12 -40.51
N GLY A 436 -11.47 31.79 -40.54
CA GLY A 436 -10.43 30.87 -41.05
C GLY A 436 -10.78 30.20 -42.39
N ASP A 437 -9.86 29.40 -42.92
CA ASP A 437 -10.06 28.61 -44.15
C ASP A 437 -11.26 27.66 -44.03
N GLN A 438 -11.83 27.22 -45.17
CA GLN A 438 -12.94 26.25 -45.21
C GLN A 438 -12.60 24.96 -44.41
N GLU A 439 -11.34 24.50 -44.49
CA GLU A 439 -10.85 23.32 -43.76
C GLU A 439 -10.78 23.55 -42.24
N GLU A 440 -10.38 24.74 -41.80
CA GLU A 440 -10.32 25.10 -40.37
C GLU A 440 -11.73 25.26 -39.80
N THR A 441 -12.64 25.85 -40.58
CA THR A 441 -14.05 26.01 -40.22
C THR A 441 -14.75 24.66 -40.08
N ASP A 442 -14.50 23.72 -40.99
CA ASP A 442 -15.05 22.37 -40.93
C ASP A 442 -14.47 21.55 -39.77
N LEU A 443 -13.19 21.74 -39.44
CA LEU A 443 -12.54 21.18 -38.25
C LEU A 443 -13.23 21.67 -36.96
N VAL A 444 -13.36 22.99 -36.78
CA VAL A 444 -13.96 23.58 -35.57
C VAL A 444 -15.41 23.11 -35.39
N ARG A 445 -16.18 22.99 -36.48
CA ARG A 445 -17.56 22.48 -36.48
C ARG A 445 -17.68 20.99 -36.14
N ALA A 446 -16.72 20.16 -36.58
CA ALA A 446 -16.76 18.72 -36.34
C ALA A 446 -16.16 18.31 -34.98
N MET A 447 -15.20 19.08 -34.46
CA MET A 447 -14.40 18.72 -33.28
C MET A 447 -15.26 18.59 -32.01
N ARG A 448 -16.07 19.58 -31.67
CA ARG A 448 -16.87 19.57 -30.44
C ARG A 448 -17.94 18.45 -30.44
N PRO A 449 -18.79 18.29 -31.47
CA PRO A 449 -19.80 17.22 -31.47
C PRO A 449 -19.21 15.80 -31.45
N VAL A 450 -18.13 15.55 -32.21
CA VAL A 450 -17.53 14.22 -32.30
C VAL A 450 -16.92 13.78 -30.98
N VAL A 451 -16.14 14.66 -30.33
CA VAL A 451 -15.47 14.29 -29.07
C VAL A 451 -16.47 14.17 -27.92
N TYR A 452 -17.43 15.09 -27.78
CA TYR A 452 -18.47 14.99 -26.75
C TYR A 452 -19.31 13.71 -26.90
N PHE A 453 -19.62 13.31 -28.14
CA PHE A 453 -20.31 12.05 -28.39
C PHE A 453 -19.45 10.84 -28.00
N LEU A 454 -18.16 10.84 -28.34
CA LEU A 454 -17.25 9.75 -27.95
C LEU A 454 -17.07 9.64 -26.43
N VAL A 455 -17.01 10.77 -25.72
CA VAL A 455 -17.00 10.82 -24.26
C VAL A 455 -18.29 10.23 -23.69
N LEU A 456 -19.46 10.65 -24.17
CA LEU A 456 -20.76 10.10 -23.73
C LEU A 456 -20.83 8.59 -23.97
N PHE A 457 -20.49 8.15 -25.18
CA PHE A 457 -20.52 6.74 -25.55
C PHE A 457 -19.57 5.92 -24.66
N SER A 458 -18.37 6.44 -24.38
CA SER A 458 -17.41 5.78 -23.52
C SER A 458 -17.87 5.68 -22.06
N ILE A 459 -18.45 6.75 -21.49
CA ILE A 459 -19.01 6.76 -20.13
C ILE A 459 -20.13 5.72 -20.01
N VAL A 460 -21.03 5.65 -21.00
CA VAL A 460 -22.15 4.70 -20.99
C VAL A 460 -21.65 3.26 -21.13
N VAL A 461 -20.81 2.97 -22.14
CA VAL A 461 -20.35 1.61 -22.40
C VAL A 461 -19.47 1.10 -21.28
N HIS A 462 -18.43 1.82 -20.87
CA HIS A 462 -17.54 1.37 -19.80
C HIS A 462 -18.24 1.34 -18.43
N GLY A 463 -19.14 2.30 -18.17
CA GLY A 463 -19.93 2.34 -16.94
C GLY A 463 -20.89 1.16 -16.79
N LEU A 464 -21.51 0.69 -17.89
CA LEU A 464 -22.41 -0.47 -17.88
C LEU A 464 -21.70 -1.82 -18.05
N SER A 465 -20.45 -1.82 -18.53
CA SER A 465 -19.67 -3.03 -18.74
C SER A 465 -19.25 -3.72 -17.44
N ILE A 466 -18.96 -2.96 -16.38
CA ILE A 466 -18.56 -3.54 -15.08
C ILE A 466 -19.72 -4.34 -14.45
N PRO A 467 -20.95 -3.81 -14.34
CA PRO A 467 -22.10 -4.60 -13.89
C PRO A 467 -22.36 -5.84 -14.76
N ALA A 468 -22.25 -5.70 -16.09
CA ALA A 468 -22.44 -6.81 -17.02
C ALA A 468 -21.40 -7.92 -16.81
N LEU A 469 -20.12 -7.55 -16.63
CA LEU A 469 -19.05 -8.50 -16.34
C LEU A 469 -19.22 -9.18 -14.98
N ASP A 470 -19.66 -8.48 -13.94
CA ASP A 470 -19.96 -9.11 -12.63
C ASP A 470 -21.07 -10.16 -12.76
N VAL A 471 -22.14 -9.87 -13.49
CA VAL A 471 -23.22 -10.84 -13.75
C VAL A 471 -22.68 -12.07 -14.48
N ILE A 472 -21.86 -11.87 -15.52
CA ILE A 472 -21.24 -12.96 -16.28
C ILE A 472 -20.29 -13.78 -15.38
N TYR A 473 -19.46 -13.12 -14.57
CA TYR A 473 -18.47 -13.80 -13.72
C TYR A 473 -19.13 -14.59 -12.59
N ARG A 474 -20.24 -14.09 -12.05
CA ARG A 474 -21.09 -14.82 -11.11
C ARG A 474 -21.75 -16.03 -11.77
N TYR A 475 -22.28 -15.87 -12.98
CA TYR A 475 -22.86 -16.98 -13.74
C TYR A 475 -21.81 -18.06 -14.08
N MET A 476 -20.59 -17.65 -14.41
CA MET A 476 -19.46 -18.55 -14.73
C MET A 476 -18.74 -19.10 -13.49
N GLY A 477 -19.10 -18.70 -12.27
CA GLY A 477 -18.52 -19.22 -11.03
C GLY A 477 -17.05 -18.88 -10.81
N VAL A 478 -16.56 -17.75 -11.34
CA VAL A 478 -15.15 -17.33 -11.18
C VAL A 478 -14.87 -17.00 -9.71
N LYS A 479 -13.83 -17.61 -9.13
CA LYS A 479 -13.44 -17.38 -7.73
C LYS A 479 -12.74 -16.02 -7.55
N PRO A 480 -13.00 -15.28 -6.45
CA PRO A 480 -12.26 -14.07 -6.12
C PRO A 480 -10.77 -14.33 -5.89
N ILE A 481 -9.94 -13.34 -6.20
CA ILE A 481 -8.50 -13.37 -5.90
C ILE A 481 -8.31 -13.14 -4.39
N GLN A 482 -7.64 -14.06 -3.71
CA GLN A 482 -7.34 -14.02 -2.27
C GLN A 482 -5.84 -13.86 -2.02
N GLU A 483 -5.25 -12.76 -2.52
CA GLU A 483 -3.85 -12.42 -2.28
C GLU A 483 -3.76 -11.33 -1.19
N ASP A 484 -2.62 -11.21 -0.49
CA ASP A 484 -2.34 -10.13 0.47
C ASP A 484 -3.42 -9.92 1.56
N ALA A 485 -3.65 -10.93 2.41
CA ALA A 485 -4.58 -10.83 3.54
C ALA A 485 -4.05 -9.84 4.60
N VAL A 486 -4.82 -8.80 4.91
CA VAL A 486 -4.52 -7.85 5.99
C VAL A 486 -5.70 -7.79 6.96
N GLU A 487 -5.41 -7.95 8.24
CA GLU A 487 -6.39 -7.73 9.30
C GLU A 487 -6.56 -6.23 9.54
N LEU A 488 -7.79 -5.75 9.39
CA LEU A 488 -8.16 -4.35 9.57
C LEU A 488 -9.19 -4.21 10.68
N ARG A 489 -9.03 -3.17 11.48
CA ARG A 489 -9.97 -2.82 12.55
C ARG A 489 -11.18 -2.08 11.98
N ARG A 490 -12.37 -2.49 12.37
CA ARG A 490 -13.63 -1.80 12.08
C ARG A 490 -13.65 -0.49 12.89
N ALA A 491 -13.80 0.64 12.20
CA ALA A 491 -13.99 1.94 12.86
C ALA A 491 -15.34 2.04 13.59
N SER A 492 -16.35 1.34 13.06
CA SER A 492 -17.67 1.18 13.68
C SER A 492 -18.32 -0.10 13.17
N ILE A 493 -19.18 -0.69 14.00
CA ILE A 493 -19.99 -1.86 13.65
C ILE A 493 -20.89 -1.57 12.43
N ARG A 494 -21.19 -0.30 12.17
CA ARG A 494 -22.02 0.15 11.04
C ARG A 494 -21.24 0.45 9.76
N VAL A 495 -19.90 0.48 9.82
CA VAL A 495 -19.07 0.67 8.62
C VAL A 495 -19.09 -0.62 7.82
N VAL A 496 -19.50 -0.51 6.56
CA VAL A 496 -19.66 -1.70 5.71
C VAL A 496 -18.29 -2.21 5.28
N THR A 497 -18.01 -3.49 5.55
CA THR A 497 -16.73 -4.13 5.20
C THR A 497 -16.53 -4.23 3.69
N PRO A 498 -15.30 -4.10 3.15
CA PRO A 498 -15.02 -4.27 1.72
C PRO A 498 -15.59 -5.58 1.15
N VAL A 499 -15.94 -5.61 -0.14
CA VAL A 499 -16.65 -6.77 -0.76
C VAL A 499 -15.78 -8.03 -0.84
N ASN A 500 -14.46 -7.83 -0.82
CA ASN A 500 -13.40 -8.83 -0.71
C ASN A 500 -13.09 -9.22 0.74
N ALA A 501 -13.73 -8.62 1.75
CA ALA A 501 -13.42 -8.89 3.15
C ALA A 501 -14.14 -10.12 3.69
N VAL A 502 -13.44 -10.90 4.51
CA VAL A 502 -14.02 -11.96 5.34
C VAL A 502 -14.17 -11.41 6.76
N GLU A 503 -15.30 -11.69 7.41
CA GLU A 503 -15.50 -11.30 8.81
C GLU A 503 -14.46 -11.99 9.70
N GLY A 504 -13.69 -11.19 10.45
CA GLY A 504 -12.79 -11.66 11.50
C GLY A 504 -13.52 -11.71 12.84
N ASP A 505 -12.87 -11.27 13.91
CA ASP A 505 -13.51 -11.13 15.24
C ASP A 505 -14.49 -9.93 15.28
N LYS A 506 -15.20 -9.72 16.40
CA LYS A 506 -16.26 -8.69 16.54
C LYS A 506 -15.90 -7.29 16.02
N ASP A 507 -14.62 -6.91 16.10
CA ASP A 507 -14.10 -5.60 15.70
C ASP A 507 -13.11 -5.63 14.53
N THR A 508 -12.84 -6.80 13.91
CA THR A 508 -11.87 -6.90 12.80
C THR A 508 -12.47 -7.55 11.54
N PHE A 509 -11.90 -7.23 10.39
CA PHE A 509 -12.18 -7.92 9.14
C PHE A 509 -10.87 -8.12 8.38
N ILE A 510 -10.78 -9.24 7.67
CA ILE A 510 -9.62 -9.54 6.83
C ILE A 510 -9.95 -9.09 5.41
N ALA A 511 -9.23 -8.10 4.90
CA ALA A 511 -9.34 -7.68 3.50
C ALA A 511 -8.20 -8.29 2.67
N TYR A 512 -8.52 -8.69 1.44
CA TYR A 512 -7.58 -9.27 0.49
C TYR A 512 -7.37 -8.32 -0.70
N ASN A 513 -6.24 -8.37 -1.41
CA ASN A 513 -6.02 -7.67 -2.69
C ASN A 513 -6.19 -6.13 -2.62
N ARG A 514 -5.42 -5.45 -1.76
CA ARG A 514 -5.46 -3.98 -1.61
C ARG A 514 -4.66 -3.25 -2.70
N PHE A 515 -5.14 -2.09 -3.13
CA PHE A 515 -4.56 -1.28 -4.21
C PHE A 515 -3.21 -0.62 -3.85
N SER A 516 -2.99 -0.24 -2.60
CA SER A 516 -1.82 0.55 -2.17
C SER A 516 -0.99 -0.18 -1.11
N ARG A 517 0.35 -0.02 -1.20
CA ARG A 517 1.31 -0.37 -0.14
C ARG A 517 2.21 0.82 0.15
N PRO A 518 2.51 1.12 1.42
CA PRO A 518 3.74 1.82 1.75
C PRO A 518 4.92 0.90 1.52
N ASP A 519 5.68 1.15 0.46
CA ASP A 519 6.91 0.42 0.20
C ASP A 519 7.98 0.90 1.20
N PHE A 520 8.09 0.18 2.32
CA PHE A 520 9.34 0.15 3.06
C PHE A 520 10.33 -0.61 2.18
N GLY A 521 11.33 0.09 1.66
CA GLY A 521 12.36 -0.50 0.83
C GLY A 521 12.82 -1.86 1.36
N ASN A 522 12.92 -2.83 0.45
CA ASN A 522 13.28 -4.22 0.70
C ASN A 522 12.31 -5.03 1.57
N PHE A 523 11.01 -4.83 1.40
CA PHE A 523 10.03 -5.88 1.68
C PHE A 523 9.31 -6.36 0.41
N SER A 524 10.08 -6.88 -0.56
CA SER A 524 9.85 -8.31 -0.77
C SER A 524 10.12 -8.90 0.59
N LEU A 525 9.12 -9.37 1.33
CA LEU A 525 9.42 -10.37 2.35
C LEU A 525 10.38 -11.33 1.62
N PRO A 526 11.67 -11.44 1.99
CA PRO A 526 12.24 -12.75 1.82
C PRO A 526 11.41 -13.53 2.82
N GLY A 527 10.26 -14.09 2.38
CA GLY A 527 9.64 -15.16 3.13
C GLY A 527 10.81 -16.06 3.45
N GLY A 528 11.15 -16.12 4.75
CA GLY A 528 12.49 -16.46 5.23
C GLY A 528 13.04 -17.55 4.34
N GLY A 529 14.07 -17.22 3.54
CA GLY A 529 14.55 -18.14 2.52
C GLY A 529 14.76 -19.50 3.16
N ALA A 530 14.29 -20.57 2.50
CA ALA A 530 14.34 -21.91 3.07
C ALA A 530 15.72 -22.19 3.69
N VAL A 531 15.74 -22.75 4.89
CA VAL A 531 16.97 -23.02 5.63
C VAL A 531 17.82 -23.97 4.81
N VAL A 532 19.00 -23.51 4.39
CA VAL A 532 19.91 -24.31 3.55
C VAL A 532 20.91 -25.04 4.43
N TYR A 533 20.82 -26.36 4.47
CA TYR A 533 21.84 -27.22 5.08
C TYR A 533 23.08 -27.28 4.17
N LYS A 534 24.20 -26.71 4.61
CA LYS A 534 25.48 -26.70 3.85
C LYS A 534 26.69 -26.71 4.78
N LYS A 535 27.85 -27.02 4.21
CA LYS A 535 29.14 -26.88 4.90
C LYS A 535 29.52 -25.40 5.00
N ILE A 536 29.94 -24.98 6.19
CA ILE A 536 30.41 -23.62 6.49
C ILE A 536 31.79 -23.67 7.17
N PRO A 537 32.63 -22.64 7.00
CA PRO A 537 33.96 -22.62 7.61
C PRO A 537 33.87 -22.48 9.14
N VAL A 538 34.68 -23.26 9.86
CA VAL A 538 34.82 -23.15 11.31
C VAL A 538 35.74 -21.97 11.64
N LYS A 539 35.24 -21.02 12.42
CA LYS A 539 36.01 -19.85 12.87
C LYS A 539 36.88 -20.23 14.08
N LYS A 540 38.04 -19.57 14.20
CA LYS A 540 38.86 -19.66 15.42
C LYS A 540 38.27 -18.74 16.50
N PRO A 541 38.19 -19.17 17.77
CA PRO A 541 37.72 -18.31 18.84
C PRO A 541 38.70 -17.15 19.06
N GLY A 542 38.17 -15.96 19.34
CA GLY A 542 38.96 -14.82 19.82
C GLY A 542 39.52 -15.03 21.25
N PRO A 543 40.27 -14.04 21.79
CA PRO A 543 40.97 -14.19 23.06
C PRO A 543 40.06 -14.46 24.27
N ASP A 544 38.82 -13.95 24.27
CA ASP A 544 37.80 -14.07 25.33
C ASP A 544 36.66 -15.05 24.98
N GLU A 545 36.86 -15.86 23.94
CA GLU A 545 35.85 -16.74 23.38
C GLU A 545 36.21 -18.22 23.56
N VAL A 546 35.18 -19.06 23.51
CA VAL A 546 35.31 -20.51 23.46
C VAL A 546 34.68 -21.05 22.18
N LEU A 547 35.33 -22.05 21.60
CA LEU A 547 34.77 -22.83 20.50
C LEU A 547 34.13 -24.08 21.09
N ILE A 548 32.83 -24.23 20.86
CA ILE A 548 32.03 -25.33 21.38
C ILE A 548 31.65 -26.23 20.21
N HIS A 549 31.96 -27.53 20.33
CA HIS A 549 31.39 -28.57 19.50
C HIS A 549 29.97 -28.84 20.00
N VAL A 550 29.00 -28.16 19.41
CA VAL A 550 27.58 -28.30 19.73
C VAL A 550 27.19 -29.74 19.38
N LYS A 551 26.58 -30.46 20.31
CA LYS A 551 26.06 -31.81 20.07
C LYS A 551 24.58 -31.75 19.76
N TYR A 552 23.85 -31.02 20.59
CA TYR A 552 22.42 -30.87 20.51
C TYR A 552 22.04 -29.40 20.54
N SER A 553 21.00 -29.00 19.81
CA SER A 553 20.41 -27.67 19.93
C SER A 553 18.90 -27.80 20.08
N GLY A 554 18.31 -27.13 21.05
CA GLY A 554 16.86 -26.96 21.09
C GLY A 554 16.36 -26.10 19.92
N VAL A 555 15.08 -26.25 19.59
CA VAL A 555 14.39 -25.45 18.56
C VAL A 555 13.21 -24.72 19.20
N CYS A 556 13.14 -23.40 18.99
CA CYS A 556 12.14 -22.53 19.60
C CYS A 556 11.43 -21.63 18.57
N HIS A 557 10.27 -21.09 18.96
CA HIS A 557 9.50 -20.16 18.11
C HIS A 557 10.28 -18.87 17.85
N THR A 558 11.16 -18.46 18.77
CA THR A 558 12.08 -17.35 18.55
C THR A 558 12.97 -17.54 17.32
N ASP A 559 13.42 -18.77 17.05
CA ASP A 559 14.23 -19.05 15.84
C ASP A 559 13.38 -18.90 14.57
N LEU A 560 12.09 -19.27 14.63
CA LEU A 560 11.15 -19.09 13.53
C LEU A 560 10.88 -17.61 13.24
N HIS A 561 10.64 -16.80 14.28
CA HIS A 561 10.47 -15.35 14.14
C HIS A 561 11.73 -14.67 13.61
N ALA A 562 12.92 -15.16 13.99
CA ALA A 562 14.19 -14.68 13.45
C ALA A 562 14.35 -14.97 11.94
N VAL A 563 13.87 -16.13 11.48
CA VAL A 563 13.84 -16.51 10.05
C VAL A 563 12.79 -15.69 9.29
N MET A 564 11.61 -15.46 9.87
CA MET A 564 10.53 -14.68 9.26
C MET A 564 10.82 -13.18 9.21
N GLY A 565 11.68 -12.68 10.11
CA GLY A 565 12.01 -11.26 10.19
C GLY A 565 10.92 -10.42 10.87
N ASP A 566 10.14 -11.03 11.77
CA ASP A 566 8.97 -10.37 12.41
C ASP A 566 9.35 -9.27 13.41
N TRP A 567 10.58 -9.31 13.93
CA TRP A 567 11.04 -8.39 14.96
C TRP A 567 11.74 -7.17 14.35
N PRO A 568 11.61 -5.97 14.96
CA PRO A 568 12.13 -4.72 14.41
C PRO A 568 13.66 -4.58 14.46
N LEU A 569 14.37 -5.57 15.01
CA LEU A 569 15.82 -5.57 15.12
C LEU A 569 16.45 -6.07 13.82
N LYS A 570 17.60 -5.52 13.45
CA LYS A 570 18.30 -5.94 12.23
C LYS A 570 18.99 -7.29 12.44
N THR A 571 18.51 -8.32 11.78
CA THR A 571 19.14 -9.65 11.74
C THR A 571 20.43 -9.62 10.92
N LYS A 572 21.48 -10.32 11.38
CA LYS A 572 22.74 -10.47 10.63
C LYS A 572 22.55 -11.50 9.52
N LEU A 573 22.74 -11.15 8.26
CA LEU A 573 22.72 -12.11 7.13
C LEU A 573 24.09 -12.18 6.44
N PRO A 574 24.59 -13.37 6.04
CA PRO A 574 24.05 -14.70 6.31
C PRO A 574 24.12 -15.09 7.80
N LEU A 575 23.08 -15.79 8.29
CA LEU A 575 22.93 -16.20 9.69
C LEU A 575 22.96 -17.71 9.84
N VAL A 576 23.61 -18.19 10.90
CA VAL A 576 23.29 -19.50 11.49
C VAL A 576 22.36 -19.25 12.68
N GLY A 577 21.15 -19.81 12.65
CA GLY A 577 20.17 -19.66 13.73
C GLY A 577 20.50 -20.50 14.98
N GLY A 578 19.60 -20.51 15.95
CA GLY A 578 19.66 -21.37 17.13
C GLY A 578 20.30 -20.69 18.33
N HIS A 579 19.70 -20.87 19.50
CA HIS A 579 20.15 -20.24 20.75
C HIS A 579 19.99 -21.15 21.98
N GLU A 580 19.87 -22.46 21.75
CA GLU A 580 19.66 -23.50 22.75
C GLU A 580 20.71 -24.61 22.60
N GLY A 581 21.97 -24.25 22.36
CA GLY A 581 23.03 -25.20 22.03
C GLY A 581 23.69 -25.81 23.25
N ALA A 582 23.79 -27.14 23.33
CA ALA A 582 24.54 -27.86 24.35
C ALA A 582 25.68 -28.66 23.71
N GLY A 583 26.90 -28.49 24.20
CA GLY A 583 28.08 -29.08 23.57
C GLY A 583 29.30 -29.15 24.48
N VAL A 584 30.45 -29.46 23.86
CA VAL A 584 31.74 -29.63 24.54
C VAL A 584 32.73 -28.58 24.06
N VAL A 585 33.46 -27.95 24.99
CA VAL A 585 34.50 -26.97 24.65
C VAL A 585 35.68 -27.67 24.00
N VAL A 586 36.03 -27.28 22.77
CA VAL A 586 37.12 -27.86 21.98
C VAL A 586 38.32 -26.93 21.81
N ALA A 587 38.11 -25.62 21.94
CA ALA A 587 39.19 -24.63 21.99
C ALA A 587 38.76 -23.43 22.84
N ARG A 588 39.73 -22.73 23.43
CA ARG A 588 39.52 -21.49 24.19
C ARG A 588 40.53 -20.43 23.80
N GLY A 589 40.13 -19.17 23.90
CA GLY A 589 41.03 -18.03 23.78
C GLY A 589 41.99 -17.92 24.96
N GLU A 590 43.06 -17.15 24.77
CA GLU A 590 44.15 -17.00 25.75
C GLU A 590 43.70 -16.33 27.07
N LEU A 591 42.68 -15.48 27.05
CA LEU A 591 42.17 -14.76 28.22
C LEU A 591 41.16 -15.57 29.05
N VAL A 592 40.67 -16.70 28.52
CA VAL A 592 39.71 -17.56 29.19
C VAL A 592 40.43 -18.44 30.20
N LYS A 593 40.23 -18.22 31.51
CA LYS A 593 40.92 -18.96 32.58
C LYS A 593 40.03 -19.93 33.35
N ASP A 594 38.73 -19.73 33.27
CA ASP A 594 37.71 -20.33 34.11
C ASP A 594 36.95 -21.49 33.44
N ILE A 595 37.34 -21.85 32.22
CA ILE A 595 36.76 -22.94 31.41
C ILE A 595 37.91 -23.76 30.80
N GLU A 596 37.82 -25.08 30.94
CA GLU A 596 38.82 -26.00 30.38
C GLU A 596 38.32 -26.70 29.10
N ILE A 597 39.26 -27.21 28.31
CA ILE A 597 38.93 -28.02 27.13
C ILE A 597 38.33 -29.34 27.62
N GLY A 598 37.19 -29.74 27.06
CA GLY A 598 36.43 -30.92 27.48
C GLY A 598 35.29 -30.63 28.46
N ASP A 599 35.09 -29.38 28.89
CA ASP A 599 33.93 -29.01 29.69
C ASP A 599 32.65 -28.93 28.86
N HIS A 600 31.52 -29.26 29.48
CA HIS A 600 30.21 -29.12 28.86
C HIS A 600 29.74 -27.66 29.00
N ALA A 601 29.41 -27.04 27.87
CA ALA A 601 29.01 -25.64 27.78
C ALA A 601 27.71 -25.49 27.00
N GLY A 602 26.89 -24.54 27.46
CA GLY A 602 25.62 -24.17 26.83
C GLY A 602 25.66 -22.78 26.19
N ILE A 603 25.24 -22.70 24.94
CA ILE A 603 25.01 -21.48 24.18
C ILE A 603 23.56 -21.07 24.39
N LYS A 604 23.36 -19.87 24.93
CA LYS A 604 22.05 -19.28 25.22
C LYS A 604 21.72 -18.17 24.22
N TRP A 605 20.52 -17.62 24.33
CA TRP A 605 20.11 -16.40 23.64
C TRP A 605 21.11 -15.25 23.84
N LEU A 606 21.44 -14.93 25.10
CA LEU A 606 22.49 -13.97 25.42
C LEU A 606 23.87 -14.61 25.20
N ASN A 607 24.54 -14.24 24.10
CA ASN A 607 25.90 -14.67 23.78
C ASN A 607 26.96 -13.80 24.46
N GLY A 608 26.72 -12.48 24.51
CA GLY A 608 27.72 -11.50 24.96
C GLY A 608 27.11 -10.17 25.36
N SER A 609 27.81 -9.41 26.19
CA SER A 609 27.47 -8.05 26.58
C SER A 609 28.75 -7.24 26.83
N CYS A 610 28.65 -5.91 26.99
CA CYS A 610 29.83 -5.06 27.24
C CYS A 610 30.47 -5.25 28.63
N LEU A 611 29.73 -5.82 29.59
CA LEU A 611 30.15 -6.04 30.98
C LEU A 611 30.55 -4.78 31.79
N THR A 612 30.44 -3.58 31.23
CA THR A 612 30.86 -2.32 31.86
C THR A 612 29.75 -1.28 32.02
N CYS A 613 28.57 -1.48 31.42
CA CYS A 613 27.46 -0.55 31.58
C CYS A 613 26.70 -0.81 32.90
N SER A 614 25.93 0.18 33.35
CA SER A 614 25.12 0.10 34.58
C SER A 614 24.22 -1.13 34.63
N TYR A 615 23.64 -1.55 33.50
CA TYR A 615 22.83 -2.77 33.43
C TYR A 615 23.67 -4.03 33.65
N CYS A 616 24.88 -4.11 33.07
CA CYS A 616 25.76 -5.26 33.26
C CYS A 616 26.28 -5.34 34.70
N GLU A 617 26.64 -4.20 35.30
CA GLU A 617 27.07 -4.12 36.71
C GLU A 617 25.94 -4.54 37.67
N ALA A 618 24.69 -4.20 37.34
CA ALA A 618 23.51 -4.63 38.08
C ALA A 618 23.04 -6.06 37.75
N ALA A 619 23.81 -6.84 36.99
CA ALA A 619 23.45 -8.19 36.52
C ALA A 619 22.16 -8.27 35.66
N TYR A 620 21.75 -7.15 35.06
CA TYR A 620 20.72 -7.04 34.01
C TYR A 620 21.34 -7.01 32.61
N GLU A 621 22.29 -7.91 32.36
CA GLU A 621 23.01 -8.05 31.08
C GLU A 621 22.11 -8.12 29.83
N PRO A 622 20.90 -8.73 29.84
CA PRO A 622 20.02 -8.73 28.68
C PRO A 622 19.55 -7.35 28.22
N LEU A 623 19.62 -6.34 29.09
CA LEU A 623 19.25 -4.95 28.79
C LEU A 623 20.44 -4.12 28.29
N CYS A 624 21.60 -4.75 28.07
CA CYS A 624 22.79 -4.07 27.56
C CYS A 624 22.55 -3.48 26.16
N PRO A 625 22.91 -2.21 25.89
CA PRO A 625 22.83 -1.62 24.56
C PRO A 625 23.70 -2.32 23.51
N HIS A 626 24.80 -2.96 23.95
CA HIS A 626 25.76 -3.68 23.10
C HIS A 626 25.63 -5.19 23.29
N VAL A 627 24.39 -5.68 23.30
CA VAL A 627 24.10 -7.10 23.49
C VAL A 627 24.40 -7.90 22.21
N LEU A 628 25.02 -9.06 22.38
CA LEU A 628 25.21 -10.06 21.33
C LEU A 628 24.23 -11.22 21.56
N LEU A 629 23.37 -11.45 20.58
CA LEU A 629 22.30 -12.43 20.58
C LEU A 629 22.61 -13.59 19.63
N SER A 630 22.71 -14.80 20.18
CA SER A 630 22.95 -16.04 19.43
C SER A 630 21.78 -16.33 18.50
N GLY A 631 22.07 -16.68 17.24
CA GLY A 631 21.02 -16.97 16.26
C GLY A 631 20.22 -15.75 15.83
N TYR A 632 20.79 -14.55 15.98
CA TYR A 632 20.17 -13.29 15.54
C TYR A 632 21.20 -12.24 15.09
N THR A 633 21.98 -11.70 16.03
CA THR A 633 23.06 -10.73 15.74
C THR A 633 24.40 -11.43 15.51
N VAL A 634 24.60 -12.60 16.12
CA VAL A 634 25.76 -13.47 15.94
C VAL A 634 25.33 -14.88 15.58
N ASP A 635 26.25 -15.66 15.03
CA ASP A 635 25.97 -17.04 14.61
C ASP A 635 25.63 -17.91 15.83
N GLY A 636 24.57 -18.70 15.70
CA GLY A 636 23.97 -19.48 16.77
C GLY A 636 24.41 -20.94 16.84
N SER A 637 23.53 -21.79 17.37
CA SER A 637 23.78 -23.20 17.69
C SER A 637 23.37 -24.22 16.61
N PHE A 638 22.74 -23.82 15.49
CA PHE A 638 22.42 -24.74 14.38
C PHE A 638 23.62 -25.05 13.47
N GLN A 639 24.75 -25.38 14.09
CA GLN A 639 26.01 -25.75 13.45
C GLN A 639 26.80 -26.67 14.38
N GLN A 640 27.72 -27.47 13.83
CA GLN A 640 28.54 -28.40 14.62
C GLN A 640 29.54 -27.68 15.54
N TYR A 641 30.06 -26.54 15.11
CA TYR A 641 31.04 -25.75 15.88
C TYR A 641 30.58 -24.30 15.96
N ALA A 642 30.37 -23.81 17.17
CA ALA A 642 29.89 -22.45 17.42
C ALA A 642 30.81 -21.71 18.40
N ILE A 643 30.95 -20.40 18.18
CA ILE A 643 31.72 -19.52 19.06
C ILE A 643 30.76 -18.86 20.06
N ALA A 644 31.17 -18.79 21.31
CA ALA A 644 30.48 -18.04 22.35
C ALA A 644 31.45 -17.34 23.28
N LYS A 645 31.04 -16.21 23.88
CA LYS A 645 31.85 -15.53 24.91
C LYS A 645 31.93 -16.38 26.16
N ALA A 646 33.15 -16.62 26.66
CA ALA A 646 33.38 -17.47 27.82
C ALA A 646 32.63 -16.99 29.07
N ALA A 647 32.48 -15.66 29.22
CA ALA A 647 31.77 -15.09 30.37
C ALA A 647 30.29 -15.49 30.43
N HIS A 648 29.62 -15.71 29.29
CA HIS A 648 28.17 -15.91 29.24
C HIS A 648 27.72 -17.34 28.98
N VAL A 649 28.63 -18.25 28.60
CA VAL A 649 28.27 -19.66 28.41
C VAL A 649 27.73 -20.29 29.68
N ALA A 650 26.70 -21.12 29.54
CA ALA A 650 26.17 -21.89 30.66
C ALA A 650 27.13 -23.04 30.99
N ARG A 651 27.50 -23.19 32.26
CA ARG A 651 28.32 -24.32 32.72
C ARG A 651 27.40 -25.50 33.00
N ILE A 652 27.56 -26.57 32.25
CA ILE A 652 26.71 -27.76 32.36
C ILE A 652 27.51 -28.83 33.12
N PRO A 653 26.99 -29.37 34.24
CA PRO A 653 27.62 -30.50 34.90
C PRO A 653 27.77 -31.71 33.96
N LYS A 654 28.93 -32.38 34.00
CA LYS A 654 29.23 -33.52 33.11
C LYS A 654 28.28 -34.72 33.29
N SER A 655 27.60 -34.81 34.43
CA SER A 655 26.60 -35.83 34.73
C SER A 655 25.27 -35.65 33.99
N LEU A 656 25.01 -34.49 33.37
CA LEU A 656 23.74 -34.20 32.71
C LEU A 656 23.78 -34.57 31.22
N SER A 657 22.66 -35.11 30.73
CA SER A 657 22.48 -35.34 29.31
C SER A 657 22.36 -34.02 28.55
N LEU A 658 23.20 -33.84 27.52
CA LEU A 658 23.27 -32.63 26.71
C LEU A 658 21.98 -32.39 25.89
N GLU A 659 21.32 -33.46 25.45
CA GLU A 659 20.06 -33.37 24.69
C GLU A 659 18.90 -32.87 25.58
N ALA A 660 18.88 -33.26 26.86
CA ALA A 660 17.82 -32.95 27.79
C ALA A 660 17.98 -31.55 28.41
N VAL A 661 19.22 -31.08 28.56
CA VAL A 661 19.51 -29.72 29.08
C VAL A 661 19.35 -28.63 28.01
N ALA A 662 19.45 -28.96 26.72
CA ALA A 662 19.35 -27.97 25.64
C ALA A 662 18.08 -27.09 25.72
N PRO A 663 16.86 -27.65 25.89
CA PRO A 663 15.65 -26.84 26.08
C PRO A 663 15.65 -25.99 27.36
N VAL A 664 16.40 -26.39 28.40
CA VAL A 664 16.50 -25.65 29.66
C VAL A 664 17.24 -24.32 29.44
N LEU A 665 18.19 -24.28 28.50
CA LEU A 665 19.04 -23.10 28.21
C LEU A 665 18.28 -21.88 27.67
N CYS A 666 17.02 -22.04 27.26
CA CYS A 666 16.15 -20.92 26.93
C CYS A 666 14.85 -21.00 27.72
N ALA A 667 14.04 -22.03 27.47
CA ALA A 667 12.72 -22.16 28.07
C ALA A 667 12.80 -22.21 29.60
N GLY A 668 13.68 -23.06 30.13
CA GLY A 668 13.84 -23.27 31.57
C GLY A 668 14.30 -22.01 32.29
N ILE A 669 15.35 -21.36 31.78
CA ILE A 669 15.88 -20.11 32.37
C ILE A 669 14.84 -18.99 32.30
N THR A 670 14.12 -18.88 31.19
CA THR A 670 13.10 -17.83 31.00
C THR A 670 11.95 -17.98 31.98
N VAL A 671 11.42 -19.19 32.16
CA VAL A 671 10.32 -19.40 33.12
C VAL A 671 10.80 -19.30 34.57
N TYR A 672 12.02 -19.75 34.88
CA TYR A 672 12.60 -19.59 36.21
C TYR A 672 12.78 -18.11 36.57
N LYS A 673 13.31 -17.32 35.63
CA LYS A 673 13.43 -15.87 35.79
C LYS A 673 12.06 -15.22 35.93
N GLY A 674 11.08 -15.61 35.11
CA GLY A 674 9.71 -15.12 35.20
C GLY A 674 9.05 -15.36 36.57
N LEU A 675 9.29 -16.53 37.17
CA LEU A 675 8.82 -16.85 38.51
C LEU A 675 9.56 -16.08 39.61
N LYS A 676 10.82 -15.70 39.40
CA LYS A 676 11.53 -14.79 40.33
C LYS A 676 11.03 -13.36 40.21
N GLU A 677 10.79 -12.89 38.98
CA GLU A 677 10.30 -11.52 38.72
C GLU A 677 8.88 -11.29 39.20
N SER A 678 8.09 -12.35 39.40
CA SER A 678 6.76 -12.28 40.02
C SER A 678 6.80 -11.99 41.51
N GLU A 679 7.94 -12.22 42.17
CA GLU A 679 8.15 -12.08 43.62
C GLU A 679 7.19 -12.94 44.47
N ALA A 680 6.60 -13.97 43.87
CA ALA A 680 5.73 -14.91 44.56
C ALA A 680 6.52 -15.73 45.60
N ARG A 681 5.94 -15.88 46.78
CA ARG A 681 6.50 -16.58 47.93
C ARG A 681 5.89 -17.97 48.07
N PRO A 682 6.60 -18.94 48.68
CA PRO A 682 6.05 -20.26 48.95
C PRO A 682 4.67 -20.18 49.63
N GLY A 683 3.71 -20.96 49.15
CA GLY A 683 2.31 -20.94 49.57
C GLY A 683 1.40 -19.97 48.80
N GLN A 684 1.95 -19.03 48.02
CA GLN A 684 1.16 -18.17 47.13
C GLN A 684 0.76 -18.88 45.84
N THR A 685 -0.33 -18.42 45.23
CA THR A 685 -0.92 -19.01 44.03
C THR A 685 -0.43 -18.29 42.77
N VAL A 686 0.07 -19.05 41.80
CA VAL A 686 0.52 -18.55 40.50
C VAL A 686 -0.29 -19.16 39.37
N ALA A 687 -0.92 -18.31 38.56
CA ALA A 687 -1.59 -18.74 37.34
C ALA A 687 -0.60 -18.79 36.18
N ILE A 688 -0.53 -19.93 35.49
CA ILE A 688 0.33 -20.16 34.33
C ILE A 688 -0.57 -20.26 33.10
N VAL A 689 -0.49 -19.27 32.23
CA VAL A 689 -1.28 -19.19 31.00
C VAL A 689 -0.53 -19.84 29.86
N GLY A 690 -1.13 -20.86 29.24
CA GLY A 690 -0.46 -21.73 28.28
C GLY A 690 0.30 -22.88 28.97
N ALA A 691 -0.24 -23.37 30.09
CA ALA A 691 0.42 -24.34 30.96
C ALA A 691 0.75 -25.69 30.29
N GLY A 692 -0.05 -26.13 29.32
CA GLY A 692 0.20 -27.37 28.59
C GLY A 692 1.11 -27.19 27.37
N GLY A 693 1.65 -25.99 27.15
CA GLY A 693 2.68 -25.72 26.16
C GLY A 693 4.09 -26.04 26.65
N GLY A 694 5.08 -25.98 25.74
CA GLY A 694 6.47 -26.37 26.05
C GLY A 694 7.18 -25.50 27.12
N LEU A 695 6.82 -24.22 27.28
CA LEU A 695 7.28 -23.40 28.40
C LEU A 695 6.43 -23.65 29.66
N GLY A 696 5.12 -23.82 29.50
CA GLY A 696 4.17 -24.00 30.59
C GLY A 696 4.47 -25.23 31.45
N THR A 697 4.83 -26.35 30.81
CA THR A 697 5.17 -27.59 31.52
C THR A 697 6.44 -27.44 32.38
N MET A 698 7.41 -26.61 31.96
CA MET A 698 8.56 -26.29 32.79
C MET A 698 8.18 -25.32 33.90
N ALA A 699 7.36 -24.29 33.60
CA ALA A 699 6.92 -23.32 34.58
C ALA A 699 6.16 -23.98 35.75
N LEU A 700 5.30 -24.97 35.46
CA LEU A 700 4.61 -25.76 36.49
C LEU A 700 5.60 -26.48 37.42
N GLN A 701 6.61 -27.13 36.85
CA GLN A 701 7.60 -27.88 37.62
C GLN A 701 8.50 -26.97 38.46
N TYR A 702 8.95 -25.84 37.91
CA TYR A 702 9.70 -24.84 38.66
C TYR A 702 8.87 -24.23 39.78
N ALA A 703 7.62 -23.84 39.50
CA ALA A 703 6.72 -23.28 40.50
C ALA A 703 6.49 -24.26 41.66
N LYS A 704 6.23 -25.54 41.36
CA LYS A 704 6.12 -26.60 42.37
C LYS A 704 7.42 -26.79 43.16
N ALA A 705 8.57 -26.81 42.48
CA ALA A 705 9.87 -26.93 43.13
C ALA A 705 10.24 -25.71 44.01
N MET A 706 9.65 -24.54 43.73
CA MET A 706 9.75 -23.31 44.52
C MET A 706 8.71 -23.23 45.65
N GLY A 707 7.81 -24.21 45.78
CA GLY A 707 6.78 -24.25 46.82
C GLY A 707 5.56 -23.36 46.52
N LEU A 708 5.33 -23.00 45.26
CA LEU A 708 4.18 -22.21 44.82
C LEU A 708 3.00 -23.11 44.47
N GLN A 709 1.78 -22.65 44.76
CA GLN A 709 0.56 -23.28 44.25
C GLN A 709 0.34 -22.85 42.81
N THR A 710 -0.18 -23.74 41.95
CA THR A 710 -0.29 -23.44 40.51
C THR A 710 -1.69 -23.66 39.98
N ILE A 711 -2.19 -22.65 39.25
CA ILE A 711 -3.39 -22.72 38.43
C ILE A 711 -2.94 -22.81 36.97
N ALA A 712 -3.23 -23.92 36.32
CA ALA A 712 -2.95 -24.13 34.90
C ALA A 712 -4.11 -23.63 34.03
N ILE A 713 -3.84 -22.75 33.07
CA ILE A 713 -4.83 -22.28 32.10
C ILE A 713 -4.40 -22.76 30.71
N ASP A 714 -5.15 -23.70 30.12
CA ASP A 714 -4.97 -24.20 28.74
C ASP A 714 -6.29 -24.81 28.24
N SER A 715 -6.30 -25.58 27.14
CA SER A 715 -7.49 -26.26 26.65
C SER A 715 -7.22 -27.73 26.28
N GLY A 716 -8.22 -28.58 26.48
CA GLY A 716 -8.18 -29.99 26.08
C GLY A 716 -7.80 -30.95 27.21
N GLU A 717 -8.43 -32.12 27.19
CA GLU A 717 -8.36 -33.10 28.29
C GLU A 717 -6.96 -33.74 28.43
N ASP A 718 -6.24 -33.95 27.32
CA ASP A 718 -4.87 -34.50 27.36
C ASP A 718 -3.90 -33.56 28.07
N LYS A 719 -4.00 -32.25 27.77
CA LYS A 719 -3.18 -31.23 28.44
C LYS A 719 -3.55 -31.09 29.92
N LYS A 720 -4.83 -31.21 30.26
CA LYS A 720 -5.29 -31.20 31.65
C LYS A 720 -4.66 -32.33 32.47
N LYS A 721 -4.65 -33.56 31.94
CA LYS A 721 -3.98 -34.70 32.58
C LYS A 721 -2.49 -34.44 32.76
N ALA A 722 -1.81 -34.00 31.69
CA ALA A 722 -0.38 -33.68 31.73
C ALA A 722 -0.06 -32.59 32.76
N CYS A 723 -0.81 -31.48 32.79
CA CYS A 723 -0.60 -30.40 33.75
C CYS A 723 -0.77 -30.87 35.19
N LYS A 724 -1.79 -31.69 35.48
CA LYS A 724 -2.02 -32.25 36.83
C LYS A 724 -0.89 -33.17 37.26
N GLU A 725 -0.41 -34.05 36.38
CA GLU A 725 0.75 -34.92 36.66
C GLU A 725 2.02 -34.13 36.96
N LEU A 726 2.21 -33.00 36.25
CA LEU A 726 3.36 -32.11 36.41
C LEU A 726 3.27 -31.17 37.62
N GLY A 727 2.14 -31.14 38.33
CA GLY A 727 2.00 -30.40 39.59
C GLY A 727 0.98 -29.26 39.60
N ALA A 728 0.14 -29.11 38.58
CA ALA A 728 -1.00 -28.18 38.62
C ALA A 728 -2.02 -28.61 39.69
N GLU A 729 -2.35 -27.71 40.60
CA GLU A 729 -3.37 -27.95 41.64
C GLU A 729 -4.77 -27.79 41.05
N SER A 730 -4.95 -26.72 40.28
CA SER A 730 -6.17 -26.41 39.55
C SER A 730 -5.89 -26.32 38.05
N PHE A 731 -6.87 -26.72 37.23
CA PHE A 731 -6.81 -26.57 35.78
C PHE A 731 -8.09 -25.92 35.29
N VAL A 732 -7.97 -24.82 34.54
CA VAL A 732 -9.07 -24.08 33.95
C VAL A 732 -9.00 -24.23 32.43
N ASP A 733 -10.05 -24.80 31.84
CA ASP A 733 -10.15 -24.96 30.39
C ASP A 733 -10.83 -23.73 29.76
N PHE A 734 -10.05 -22.94 29.01
CA PHE A 734 -10.56 -21.70 28.41
C PHE A 734 -11.58 -21.91 27.27
N LYS A 735 -11.70 -23.11 26.71
CA LYS A 735 -12.69 -23.40 25.66
C LYS A 735 -14.05 -23.80 26.21
N THR A 736 -14.07 -24.47 27.36
CA THR A 736 -15.33 -24.95 27.98
C THR A 736 -15.85 -23.98 29.03
N SER A 737 -15.00 -23.10 29.54
CA SER A 737 -15.39 -22.06 30.50
C SER A 737 -16.33 -21.04 29.86
N SER A 738 -17.44 -20.74 30.54
CA SER A 738 -18.35 -19.64 30.17
C SER A 738 -17.84 -18.28 30.64
N ASP A 739 -17.08 -18.24 31.74
CA ASP A 739 -16.42 -17.06 32.27
C ASP A 739 -15.06 -17.43 32.86
N LEU A 740 -14.01 -17.21 32.06
CA LEU A 740 -12.64 -17.56 32.42
C LEU A 740 -12.15 -16.78 33.65
N VAL A 741 -12.61 -15.53 33.83
CA VAL A 741 -12.13 -14.65 34.89
C VAL A 741 -12.60 -15.16 36.25
N GLU A 742 -13.88 -15.50 36.35
CA GLU A 742 -14.45 -16.02 37.59
C GLU A 742 -13.95 -17.43 37.90
N ASP A 743 -13.79 -18.30 36.90
CA ASP A 743 -13.23 -19.65 37.10
C ASP A 743 -11.79 -19.59 37.64
N VAL A 744 -10.96 -18.67 37.14
CA VAL A 744 -9.58 -18.50 37.62
C VAL A 744 -9.54 -17.92 39.03
N LYS A 745 -10.45 -16.99 39.36
CA LYS A 745 -10.58 -16.48 40.73
C LYS A 745 -11.04 -17.58 41.70
N ALA A 746 -12.08 -18.33 41.35
CA ALA A 746 -12.60 -19.43 42.16
C ALA A 746 -11.58 -20.58 42.36
N ALA A 747 -10.63 -20.72 41.43
CA ALA A 747 -9.54 -21.69 41.54
C ALA A 747 -8.45 -21.29 42.54
N SER A 748 -8.42 -20.04 43.02
CA SER A 748 -7.57 -19.61 44.13
C SER A 748 -8.23 -19.94 45.47
N TRP A 749 -7.43 -20.14 46.52
CA TRP A 749 -7.91 -20.63 47.82
C TRP A 749 -8.91 -19.69 48.53
N ASP A 750 -8.87 -18.39 48.25
CA ASP A 750 -9.75 -17.37 48.83
C ASP A 750 -10.77 -16.80 47.84
N GLY A 751 -10.75 -17.24 46.58
CA GLY A 751 -11.63 -16.72 45.53
C GLY A 751 -11.27 -15.33 45.03
N LEU A 752 -10.13 -14.73 45.45
CA LEU A 752 -9.74 -13.36 45.07
C LEU A 752 -8.83 -13.29 43.84
N GLY A 753 -8.31 -14.43 43.38
CA GLY A 753 -7.42 -14.54 42.23
C GLY A 753 -5.98 -14.92 42.59
N PRO A 754 -5.15 -15.27 41.60
CA PRO A 754 -3.74 -15.61 41.81
C PRO A 754 -2.92 -14.39 42.25
N ASP A 755 -1.91 -14.63 43.11
CA ASP A 755 -0.89 -13.66 43.50
C ASP A 755 -0.02 -13.21 42.32
N ALA A 756 0.27 -14.14 41.40
CA ALA A 756 0.99 -13.82 40.18
C ALA A 756 0.43 -14.54 38.95
N VAL A 757 0.58 -13.90 37.80
CA VAL A 757 0.16 -14.46 36.51
C VAL A 757 1.36 -14.51 35.58
N ILE A 758 1.71 -15.70 35.06
CA ILE A 758 2.77 -15.89 34.08
C ILE A 758 2.16 -16.09 32.70
N LEU A 759 2.35 -15.11 31.81
CA LEU A 759 1.82 -15.11 30.45
C LEU A 759 2.80 -15.73 29.46
N LEU A 760 2.56 -16.99 29.08
CA LEU A 760 3.36 -17.73 28.10
C LEU A 760 2.64 -17.91 26.76
N ALA A 761 1.39 -17.46 26.65
CA ALA A 761 0.60 -17.56 25.43
C ALA A 761 1.18 -16.69 24.30
N VAL A 762 1.00 -17.15 23.06
CA VAL A 762 1.42 -16.47 21.82
C VAL A 762 0.24 -15.78 21.12
N SER A 763 -0.87 -15.57 21.85
CA SER A 763 -2.05 -14.83 21.40
C SER A 763 -2.26 -13.60 22.27
N GLU A 764 -2.91 -12.56 21.73
CA GLU A 764 -3.14 -11.31 22.45
C GLU A 764 -4.20 -11.44 23.55
N GLY A 765 -5.25 -12.24 23.33
CA GLY A 765 -6.41 -12.35 24.23
C GLY A 765 -6.05 -12.53 25.72
N PRO A 766 -5.16 -13.47 26.09
CA PRO A 766 -4.78 -13.67 27.48
C PRO A 766 -4.06 -12.48 28.13
N PHE A 767 -3.38 -11.63 27.36
CA PHE A 767 -2.74 -10.40 27.88
C PHE A 767 -3.79 -9.38 28.34
N GLN A 768 -4.95 -9.34 27.68
CA GLN A 768 -6.05 -8.44 28.08
C GLN A 768 -6.80 -8.96 29.30
N GLN A 769 -6.90 -10.27 29.46
CA GLN A 769 -7.65 -10.90 30.54
C GLN A 769 -6.87 -10.96 31.86
N ALA A 770 -5.54 -10.99 31.81
CA ALA A 770 -4.68 -11.17 32.98
C ALA A 770 -4.95 -10.18 34.12
N ALA A 771 -5.17 -8.90 33.78
CA ALA A 771 -5.45 -7.86 34.76
C ALA A 771 -6.84 -7.97 35.41
N ALA A 772 -7.76 -8.76 34.82
CA ALA A 772 -9.13 -8.90 35.33
C ALA A 772 -9.25 -9.96 36.43
N TYR A 773 -8.43 -11.03 36.38
CA TYR A 773 -8.45 -12.10 37.38
C TYR A 773 -7.30 -12.06 38.38
N VAL A 774 -6.23 -11.30 38.15
CA VAL A 774 -5.15 -11.14 39.14
C VAL A 774 -5.70 -10.50 40.43
N ARG A 775 -5.24 -10.98 41.59
CA ARG A 775 -5.70 -10.45 42.87
C ARG A 775 -5.24 -9.00 43.10
N PRO A 776 -5.87 -8.24 44.00
CA PRO A 776 -5.33 -6.97 44.48
C PRO A 776 -3.92 -7.11 45.08
N GLY A 777 -2.99 -6.27 44.64
CA GLY A 777 -1.56 -6.33 44.97
C GLY A 777 -0.79 -7.45 44.25
N GLY A 778 -1.40 -8.11 43.27
CA GLY A 778 -0.77 -9.16 42.48
C GLY A 778 0.05 -8.64 41.30
N THR A 779 0.84 -9.55 40.71
CA THR A 779 1.80 -9.23 39.65
C THR A 779 1.54 -10.02 38.37
N VAL A 780 1.38 -9.34 37.25
CA VAL A 780 1.27 -9.92 35.91
C VAL A 780 2.63 -9.87 35.22
N ILE A 781 3.18 -11.04 34.89
CA ILE A 781 4.47 -11.22 34.22
C ILE A 781 4.27 -11.59 32.76
N CYS A 782 4.69 -10.69 31.87
CA CYS A 782 4.67 -10.88 30.42
C CYS A 782 5.97 -11.53 29.95
N ILE A 783 5.88 -12.72 29.34
CA ILE A 783 7.03 -13.46 28.77
C ILE A 783 6.82 -13.76 27.29
N GLY A 784 5.62 -14.18 26.90
CA GLY A 784 5.28 -14.43 25.51
C GLY A 784 5.49 -13.18 24.65
N LEU A 785 6.01 -13.39 23.43
CA LEU A 785 6.28 -12.32 22.46
C LEU A 785 5.41 -12.48 21.19
N PRO A 786 4.07 -12.33 21.29
CA PRO A 786 3.23 -12.29 20.10
C PRO A 786 3.58 -11.08 19.22
N ALA A 787 3.70 -11.31 17.91
CA ALA A 787 3.95 -10.24 16.95
C ALA A 787 2.79 -9.24 16.97
N HIS A 788 3.11 -7.94 17.01
CA HIS A 788 2.15 -6.82 16.95
C HIS A 788 1.10 -6.73 18.08
N ALA A 789 1.21 -7.53 19.14
CA ALA A 789 0.28 -7.48 20.27
C ALA A 789 0.56 -6.30 21.21
N TYR A 790 -0.49 -5.84 21.90
CA TYR A 790 -0.40 -4.83 22.95
C TYR A 790 -1.16 -5.29 24.20
N LEU A 791 -0.85 -4.72 25.36
CA LEU A 791 -1.56 -4.97 26.62
C LEU A 791 -2.36 -3.71 27.01
N LYS A 792 -3.69 -3.83 27.14
CA LYS A 792 -4.58 -2.79 27.66
C LYS A 792 -5.05 -3.19 29.05
N ALA A 793 -4.62 -2.44 30.06
CA ALA A 793 -5.13 -2.55 31.42
C ALA A 793 -5.97 -1.30 31.75
N PRO A 794 -7.21 -1.44 32.26
CA PRO A 794 -7.98 -0.29 32.72
C PRO A 794 -7.25 0.44 33.86
N VAL A 795 -6.99 1.74 33.70
CA VAL A 795 -6.19 2.53 34.65
C VAL A 795 -6.81 2.54 36.04
N PHE A 796 -8.13 2.70 36.12
CA PHE A 796 -8.86 2.76 37.38
C PHE A 796 -8.68 1.47 38.20
N ASP A 797 -8.92 0.31 37.58
CA ASP A 797 -8.74 -0.99 38.22
C ASP A 797 -7.28 -1.25 38.60
N THR A 798 -6.35 -0.89 37.72
CA THR A 798 -4.91 -1.07 37.95
C THR A 798 -4.46 -0.29 39.19
N VAL A 799 -4.93 0.95 39.36
CA VAL A 799 -4.58 1.81 40.50
C VAL A 799 -5.25 1.33 41.79
N ILE A 800 -6.56 1.07 41.77
CA ILE A 800 -7.29 0.67 42.99
C ILE A 800 -6.85 -0.69 43.50
N LYS A 801 -6.62 -1.64 42.60
CA LYS A 801 -6.15 -2.98 42.95
C LYS A 801 -4.64 -3.04 43.12
N MET A 802 -3.90 -1.93 42.94
CA MET A 802 -2.43 -1.88 43.01
C MET A 802 -1.75 -3.00 42.19
N ILE A 803 -2.24 -3.23 40.97
CA ILE A 803 -1.73 -4.31 40.10
C ILE A 803 -0.38 -3.90 39.52
N THR A 804 0.60 -4.79 39.60
CA THR A 804 1.90 -4.61 38.93
C THR A 804 1.94 -5.39 37.63
N ILE A 805 2.25 -4.71 36.52
CA ILE A 805 2.44 -5.36 35.22
C ILE A 805 3.91 -5.21 34.83
N LYS A 806 4.61 -6.32 34.61
CA LYS A 806 6.05 -6.36 34.42
C LYS A 806 6.44 -7.31 33.30
N GLY A 807 7.37 -6.90 32.46
CA GLY A 807 7.99 -7.78 31.47
C GLY A 807 9.11 -8.59 32.12
N SER A 808 9.17 -9.89 31.83
CA SER A 808 10.32 -10.72 32.16
C SER A 808 10.97 -11.20 30.87
N TYR A 809 12.26 -10.87 30.71
CA TYR A 809 13.06 -11.33 29.59
C TYR A 809 13.86 -12.59 29.96
N VAL A 810 14.93 -12.89 29.22
CA VAL A 810 15.84 -14.01 29.53
C VAL A 810 16.59 -13.77 30.85
N GLY A 811 17.05 -14.85 31.47
CA GLY A 811 17.82 -14.80 32.73
C GLY A 811 19.29 -14.41 32.54
N ASN A 812 19.92 -13.95 33.63
CA ASN A 812 21.35 -13.66 33.66
C ASN A 812 22.19 -14.94 33.93
N ARG A 813 23.50 -14.77 34.11
CA ARG A 813 24.43 -15.89 34.38
C ARG A 813 24.12 -16.65 35.66
N ARG A 814 23.65 -15.96 36.71
CA ARG A 814 23.27 -16.59 37.97
C ARG A 814 21.95 -17.33 37.86
N ASP A 815 20.95 -16.72 37.22
CA ASP A 815 19.66 -17.37 36.94
C ASP A 815 19.86 -18.64 36.10
N THR A 816 20.83 -18.63 35.18
CA THR A 816 21.24 -19.80 34.40
C THR A 816 21.73 -20.93 35.30
N ALA A 817 22.65 -20.65 36.22
CA ALA A 817 23.23 -21.66 37.12
C ALA A 817 22.17 -22.24 38.06
N GLU A 818 21.30 -21.40 38.61
CA GLU A 818 20.20 -21.80 39.48
C GLU A 818 19.20 -22.70 38.72
N ALA A 819 18.77 -22.32 37.52
CA ALA A 819 17.86 -23.13 36.70
C ALA A 819 18.46 -24.51 36.35
N ILE A 820 19.74 -24.56 35.98
CA ILE A 820 20.43 -25.83 35.69
C ILE A 820 20.55 -26.70 36.95
N ASP A 821 20.73 -26.11 38.13
CA ASP A 821 20.77 -26.85 39.39
C ASP A 821 19.44 -27.55 39.71
N PHE A 822 18.30 -26.89 39.51
CA PHE A 822 16.98 -27.54 39.65
C PHE A 822 16.81 -28.72 38.70
N PHE A 823 17.29 -28.57 37.46
CA PHE A 823 17.31 -29.66 36.48
C PHE A 823 18.27 -30.79 36.91
N ALA A 824 19.45 -30.45 37.43
CA ALA A 824 20.43 -31.41 37.91
C ALA A 824 19.94 -32.24 39.11
N ARG A 825 19.12 -31.63 39.97
CA ARG A 825 18.42 -32.32 41.08
C ARG A 825 17.27 -33.22 40.61
N GLY A 826 16.98 -33.29 39.31
CA GLY A 826 15.95 -34.14 38.73
C GLY A 826 14.51 -33.67 38.98
N LEU A 827 14.34 -32.40 39.41
CA LEU A 827 13.04 -31.80 39.71
C LEU A 827 12.30 -31.37 38.45
N ILE A 828 13.04 -31.16 37.36
CA ILE A 828 12.51 -30.71 36.07
C ILE A 828 12.72 -31.82 35.03
N LYS A 829 11.63 -32.31 34.45
CA LYS A 829 11.61 -33.33 33.40
C LYS A 829 10.77 -32.80 32.23
N GLN A 830 11.37 -32.74 31.05
CA GLN A 830 10.67 -32.28 29.85
C GLN A 830 10.66 -33.38 28.79
N PRO A 831 9.51 -33.73 28.20
CA PRO A 831 9.47 -34.57 27.02
C PRO A 831 10.02 -33.80 25.81
N TYR A 832 11.01 -34.39 25.14
CA TYR A 832 11.59 -33.87 23.90
C TYR A 832 11.72 -34.98 22.85
N LYS A 833 11.82 -34.57 21.59
CA LYS A 833 12.08 -35.45 20.45
C LYS A 833 13.35 -35.01 19.74
N VAL A 834 14.27 -35.96 19.55
CA VAL A 834 15.53 -35.73 18.85
C VAL A 834 15.34 -35.98 17.35
N VAL A 835 15.82 -35.05 16.51
CA VAL A 835 15.82 -35.14 15.03
C VAL A 835 17.18 -34.71 14.48
N GLY A 836 17.50 -35.01 13.22
CA GLY A 836 18.74 -34.54 12.60
C GLY A 836 18.74 -33.04 12.33
N LEU A 837 19.92 -32.41 12.30
CA LEU A 837 20.08 -31.01 11.90
C LEU A 837 19.65 -30.78 10.44
N SER A 838 19.81 -31.78 9.58
CA SER A 838 19.30 -31.73 8.19
C SER A 838 17.78 -31.59 8.11
N GLU A 839 17.04 -32.02 9.13
CA GLU A 839 15.58 -31.99 9.19
C GLU A 839 15.02 -30.67 9.76
N LEU A 840 15.89 -29.69 10.08
CA LEU A 840 15.50 -28.44 10.74
C LEU A 840 14.38 -27.68 10.01
N GLN A 841 14.41 -27.63 8.67
CA GLN A 841 13.35 -26.98 7.89
C GLN A 841 11.98 -27.64 8.13
N SER A 842 11.94 -28.98 8.19
CA SER A 842 10.69 -29.71 8.45
C SER A 842 10.13 -29.45 9.85
N VAL A 843 11.01 -29.16 10.82
CA VAL A 843 10.61 -28.76 12.17
C VAL A 843 9.98 -27.37 12.12
N PHE A 844 10.60 -26.41 11.43
CA PHE A 844 10.02 -25.08 11.25
C PHE A 844 8.66 -25.10 10.53
N ASP A 845 8.51 -25.94 9.50
CA ASP A 845 7.23 -26.09 8.79
C ASP A 845 6.13 -26.66 9.71
N LYS A 846 6.49 -27.58 10.61
CA LYS A 846 5.57 -28.12 11.62
C LYS A 846 5.22 -27.10 12.70
N MET A 847 6.18 -26.26 13.10
CA MET A 847 5.98 -25.16 14.04
C MET A 847 4.98 -24.14 13.48
N ALA A 848 5.17 -23.73 12.22
CA ALA A 848 4.30 -22.77 11.55
C ALA A 848 2.84 -23.28 11.46
N LYS A 849 2.62 -24.59 11.37
CA LYS A 849 1.29 -25.22 11.33
C LYS A 849 0.67 -25.50 12.71
N MET A 850 1.27 -25.02 13.80
CA MET A 850 0.85 -25.29 15.20
C MET A 850 0.72 -26.79 15.56
N GLY A 851 1.40 -27.67 14.82
CA GLY A 851 1.27 -29.13 14.96
C GLY A 851 2.26 -29.78 15.93
N ILE A 852 2.99 -28.99 16.73
CA ILE A 852 4.03 -29.49 17.62
C ILE A 852 3.51 -29.68 19.05
N VAL A 853 3.51 -30.93 19.48
CA VAL A 853 3.35 -31.32 20.89
C VAL A 853 4.74 -31.63 21.45
N GLY A 854 5.13 -30.94 22.52
CA GLY A 854 6.44 -31.10 23.17
C GLY A 854 7.54 -30.20 22.59
N ARG A 855 8.80 -30.58 22.81
CA ARG A 855 10.00 -29.84 22.35
C ARG A 855 10.79 -30.68 21.33
N TYR A 856 11.36 -30.02 20.34
CA TYR A 856 12.31 -30.64 19.41
C TYR A 856 13.74 -30.23 19.76
N VAL A 857 14.64 -31.20 19.64
CA VAL A 857 16.08 -31.02 19.80
C VAL A 857 16.75 -31.56 18.55
N VAL A 858 17.59 -30.77 17.90
CA VAL A 858 18.37 -31.21 16.75
C VAL A 858 19.70 -31.80 17.21
N ASP A 859 20.03 -32.99 16.71
CA ASP A 859 21.34 -33.61 16.81
C ASP A 859 22.20 -33.14 15.64
N THR A 860 23.32 -32.49 15.93
CA THR A 860 24.21 -31.91 14.91
C THR A 860 25.08 -32.93 14.17
N SER A 861 25.10 -34.18 14.64
CA SER A 861 25.84 -35.28 14.01
C SER A 861 25.07 -35.95 12.87
N ARG A 862 23.75 -35.75 12.84
CA ARG A 862 22.81 -36.27 11.83
C ARG A 862 22.26 -35.11 11.02
#